data_AF-A0A813GDC6-F1
#
_entry.id   AF-A0A813GDC6-F1
#
_cell.length_a   1.000
_cell.length_b   1.000
_cell.length_c   1.000
_cell.angle_alpha   90.00
_cell.angle_beta   90.00
_cell.angle_gamma   90.00
#
_symmetry.space_group_name_H-M   'P 1'
#
loop_
_entity.id
_entity.type
_entity.pdbx_description
1 polymer ?
#
loop_
_entity_poly.entity_id
_entity_poly.type
_entity_poly.pdbx_seq_one_letter_code
_entity_poly.pdbx_strand_id
1 'polypeptide(L)'
;MGKRGWNQEPREELGSEKVLGFYGHHPTRPFCEFSNFYWHDFEFTLPEFARRQGFDSVVRCETSEKAIMLTKAALMGDLNTFIEIKASQDPSSTKALGRRVKPFDARLWDDRVQEVAFQVVLQKFASSELLKEKLLSTGDKIIAEAAPNDRIWGIGMDCSDPRLQDPAQWQGQNILGSALMRARTDLRSRADAKATMAEDKRVDPATGDTVTFKELSAAYAKKYKNNEIKDYWEDECKPPVRERKPRVKRAAKEDDAKPEPKAKAKAKAKAEPKAKAKAKAEPNAKAKAAAKSVERDPDEGLAPVKGFPSGKDAGAGALAKLKTFTKCVLAEYVWLDAKQVPRSKTMTMTSRPSKVSDLRVWNYDGSSTEQADGHNSEVLLKPRAIFNDPFRGPPHVLVMADCWNAWDDKPAIGNTRAECAANMTKYKQLDPWFGIEQEYTLMVPGKVGEKATVPLGFNKDGSAPAPQGPYYTSAGFGVAIGRPIADEHYTMCMEAGVKISGINAEVMPGQWEYQIGPCRGVEIGDHMTMARYIMLRVTEKHGVVCSIDPKPAEGDWNGAGCHTNFSTTAMRAKGGYEVIIKVCEAFGKVVKQHIQDYGEDNDKRLTGKHETCDINTFKYGVANRAASIRIPRDAEKDGRGYMEDRRPGANCDPYRVCNRIIITTGECMDQDIVTGGGAKHAAFVFIKPHAVYDKVKDLVKEKLAEHGITIKSEGQIKAETIDKKKLIDVHYGAIAAKAVSMKPSELTVQDKAQKEFETQFGVAWSKVMEEGLVYNAMDAAKKLGIAGDELGEKYDKLKKGETIIKFGGGFYCGKVDDIYVINGFYMSMRGKFTAKGTSIYYYEVEWPADKLAWSDFRGKVLGGTDPATAPGSSLRNIVYSKWEELGLQAQPDTGDNGVHASASPFEALAERCNWLRASIGRDFFGQALLASDIPIKTIRDWSQDPSVEFEGGKKSLFDLLEDLDGTEVLKKVKAIAAANQ
;
A
#
# COMPACT_ATOMS: atom_id res chain seq x y z
N MET A 1 57.85 -11.18 30.79
CA MET A 1 57.55 -10.04 31.68
C MET A 1 56.61 -9.13 30.90
N GLY A 2 55.45 -8.63 31.33
CA GLY A 2 54.72 -8.55 32.60
C GLY A 2 53.72 -7.39 32.44
N LYS A 3 52.44 -7.64 32.75
CA LYS A 3 51.18 -6.87 32.63
C LYS A 3 51.16 -5.32 32.79
N ARG A 4 50.07 -4.74 32.21
CA ARG A 4 49.26 -3.52 32.54
C ARG A 4 49.37 -2.42 31.48
N GLY A 5 48.32 -1.75 31.00
CA GLY A 5 46.88 -1.74 31.25
C GLY A 5 46.28 -0.64 30.36
N TRP A 6 45.08 -0.87 29.80
CA TRP A 6 44.35 0.13 29.02
C TRP A 6 43.77 1.18 29.97
N ASN A 7 44.40 2.36 30.03
CA ASN A 7 43.80 3.54 30.67
C ASN A 7 42.79 4.15 29.70
N GLN A 8 41.54 4.21 30.15
CA GLN A 8 40.50 5.05 29.59
C GLN A 8 40.94 6.51 29.69
N GLU A 9 41.02 7.20 28.57
CA GLU A 9 41.08 8.66 28.55
C GLU A 9 39.75 9.26 29.02
N PRO A 10 39.77 10.46 29.63
CA PRO A 10 38.59 11.05 30.25
C PRO A 10 37.54 11.38 29.19
N ARG A 11 36.28 10.99 29.43
CA ARG A 11 35.14 11.59 28.73
C ARG A 11 35.09 13.06 29.12
N GLU A 12 35.44 13.94 28.19
CA GLU A 12 35.10 15.37 28.32
C GLU A 12 33.59 15.50 28.52
N GLU A 13 33.21 16.12 29.65
CA GLU A 13 31.85 16.60 29.89
C GLU A 13 31.53 17.70 28.86
N LEU A 14 30.90 17.31 27.75
CA LEU A 14 30.34 18.25 26.78
C LEU A 14 29.11 18.93 27.39
N GLY A 15 29.27 20.21 27.70
CA GLY A 15 28.24 21.11 28.23
C GLY A 15 27.01 21.30 27.33
N SER A 16 26.12 22.16 27.82
CA SER A 16 24.73 22.49 27.45
C SER A 16 24.42 22.93 26.01
N GLU A 17 25.25 22.62 25.02
CA GLU A 17 25.08 23.05 23.63
C GLU A 17 23.99 22.26 22.88
N LYS A 18 23.06 22.98 22.24
CA LYS A 18 21.93 22.43 21.48
C LYS A 18 22.30 22.14 20.02
N VAL A 19 23.26 22.86 19.47
CA VAL A 19 23.76 22.72 18.09
C VAL A 19 25.19 22.17 18.10
N LEU A 20 25.43 21.18 17.27
CA LEU A 20 26.73 20.59 16.96
C LEU A 20 27.19 21.09 15.59
N GLY A 21 28.11 22.05 15.60
CA GLY A 21 28.75 22.56 14.38
C GLY A 21 29.94 21.69 13.95
N PHE A 22 30.06 21.39 12.66
CA PHE A 22 31.23 20.74 12.09
C PHE A 22 31.67 21.44 10.80
N TYR A 23 32.97 21.41 10.49
CA TYR A 23 33.51 21.96 9.26
C TYR A 23 34.82 21.30 8.85
N GLY A 24 34.94 21.00 7.56
CA GLY A 24 36.11 20.37 6.96
C GLY A 24 36.16 18.85 7.14
N HIS A 25 37.10 18.22 6.43
CA HIS A 25 37.29 16.77 6.38
C HIS A 25 38.66 16.31 6.93
N HIS A 26 39.45 17.24 7.50
CA HIS A 26 40.76 16.92 8.04
C HIS A 26 40.61 16.10 9.35
N PRO A 27 41.38 15.01 9.56
CA PRO A 27 41.21 14.13 10.73
C PRO A 27 41.33 14.81 12.11
N THR A 28 41.99 15.97 12.17
CA THR A 28 42.12 16.77 13.41
C THR A 28 40.89 17.63 13.73
N ARG A 29 39.91 17.72 12.82
CA ARG A 29 38.67 18.49 13.02
C ARG A 29 37.60 17.59 13.65
N PRO A 30 36.87 18.06 14.68
CA PRO A 30 35.73 17.32 15.23
C PRO A 30 34.69 17.03 14.15
N PHE A 31 34.19 15.78 14.14
CA PHE A 31 33.16 15.30 13.20
C PHE A 31 33.52 15.49 11.71
N CYS A 32 34.82 15.44 11.38
CA CYS A 32 35.30 15.51 10.00
C CYS A 32 34.61 14.49 9.06
N GLU A 33 34.17 13.36 9.61
CA GLU A 33 33.48 12.27 8.92
C GLU A 33 32.14 12.70 8.30
N PHE A 34 31.55 13.79 8.81
CA PHE A 34 30.28 14.34 8.34
C PHE A 34 30.42 15.11 7.03
N SER A 35 31.63 15.55 6.69
CA SER A 35 31.90 16.29 5.46
C SER A 35 31.67 15.45 4.21
N ASN A 36 31.18 16.09 3.15
CA ASN A 36 31.05 15.46 1.84
C ASN A 36 32.39 15.06 1.23
N PHE A 37 33.49 15.69 1.65
CA PHE A 37 34.85 15.46 1.16
C PHE A 37 35.62 14.44 2.01
N TYR A 38 35.03 13.95 3.10
CA TYR A 38 35.67 12.94 3.92
C TYR A 38 35.80 11.62 3.16
N TRP A 39 37.02 11.10 3.15
CA TRP A 39 37.37 9.87 2.45
C TRP A 39 36.82 8.65 3.20
N HIS A 40 35.88 7.96 2.57
CA HIS A 40 35.35 6.68 3.02
C HIS A 40 34.87 5.92 1.78
N ASP A 41 35.44 4.75 1.54
CA ASP A 41 35.02 3.88 0.45
C ASP A 41 33.68 3.21 0.78
N PHE A 42 32.67 3.40 -0.06
CA PHE A 42 31.40 2.68 0.03
C PHE A 42 30.80 2.39 -1.34
N GLU A 43 30.03 1.31 -1.41
CA GLU A 43 29.20 1.03 -2.58
C GLU A 43 27.93 1.90 -2.48
N PHE A 44 27.71 2.73 -3.50
CA PHE A 44 26.57 3.62 -3.58
C PHE A 44 25.62 3.16 -4.68
N THR A 45 24.38 2.90 -4.31
CA THR A 45 23.30 2.63 -5.25
C THR A 45 22.60 3.94 -5.60
N LEU A 46 22.52 4.27 -6.90
CA LEU A 46 21.78 5.44 -7.36
C LEU A 46 20.32 5.38 -6.85
N PRO A 47 19.79 6.50 -6.32
CA PRO A 47 18.39 6.60 -5.95
C PRO A 47 17.50 6.28 -7.16
N GLU A 48 16.35 5.65 -6.92
CA GLU A 48 15.45 5.18 -7.99
C GLU A 48 15.07 6.29 -8.98
N PHE A 49 14.81 7.51 -8.49
CA PHE A 49 14.48 8.68 -9.33
C PHE A 49 15.63 9.16 -10.23
N ALA A 50 16.86 8.75 -9.97
CA ALA A 50 18.04 9.07 -10.77
C ALA A 50 18.48 7.91 -11.67
N ARG A 51 17.90 6.70 -11.53
CA ARG A 51 18.25 5.53 -12.36
C ARG A 51 17.75 5.73 -13.78
N ARG A 52 18.63 5.51 -14.76
CA ARG A 52 18.33 5.61 -16.18
C ARG A 52 19.03 4.50 -16.95
N GLN A 53 18.42 4.09 -18.07
CA GLN A 53 19.03 3.12 -18.97
C GLN A 53 20.37 3.66 -19.49
N GLY A 54 21.41 2.82 -19.44
CA GLY A 54 22.78 3.19 -19.85
C GLY A 54 23.67 3.76 -18.72
N PHE A 55 23.13 3.98 -17.52
CA PHE A 55 23.90 4.40 -16.35
C PHE A 55 24.06 3.24 -15.35
N ASP A 56 25.23 3.12 -14.73
CA ASP A 56 25.44 2.12 -13.68
C ASP A 56 24.58 2.45 -12.46
N SER A 57 23.75 1.48 -12.06
CA SER A 57 22.87 1.66 -10.89
C SER A 57 23.60 1.56 -9.55
N VAL A 58 24.79 0.95 -9.54
CA VAL A 58 25.62 0.75 -8.36
C VAL A 58 27.05 1.15 -8.70
N VAL A 59 27.64 2.02 -7.88
CA VAL A 59 28.96 2.62 -8.15
C VAL A 59 29.74 2.73 -6.85
N ARG A 60 31.03 2.35 -6.88
CA ARG A 60 31.93 2.57 -5.75
C ARG A 60 32.30 4.05 -5.66
N CYS A 61 32.15 4.63 -4.48
CA CYS A 61 32.44 6.04 -4.20
C CYS A 61 33.38 6.15 -2.99
N GLU A 62 34.38 6.99 -3.11
CA GLU A 62 35.37 7.27 -2.05
C GLU A 62 34.96 8.48 -1.20
N THR A 63 33.98 9.27 -1.66
CA THR A 63 33.46 10.46 -0.97
C THR A 63 31.96 10.63 -1.24
N SER A 64 31.24 11.31 -0.34
CA SER A 64 29.85 11.71 -0.60
C SER A 64 29.75 12.62 -1.83
N GLU A 65 30.73 13.50 -2.04
CA GLU A 65 30.76 14.41 -3.19
C GLU A 65 30.65 13.66 -4.52
N LYS A 66 31.37 12.53 -4.66
CA LYS A 66 31.30 11.69 -5.87
C LYS A 66 29.91 11.10 -6.07
N ALA A 67 29.31 10.56 -5.02
CA ALA A 67 27.95 10.04 -5.07
C ALA A 67 26.92 11.12 -5.45
N ILE A 68 27.05 12.33 -4.89
CA ILE A 68 26.18 13.48 -5.21
C ILE A 68 26.33 13.87 -6.69
N MET A 69 27.57 13.98 -7.19
CA MET A 69 27.81 14.39 -8.58
C MET A 69 27.44 13.32 -9.61
N LEU A 70 27.64 12.03 -9.31
CA LEU A 70 27.14 10.92 -10.13
C LEU A 70 25.61 10.95 -10.21
N THR A 71 24.95 11.15 -9.07
CA THR A 71 23.49 11.28 -9.03
C THR A 71 23.02 12.48 -9.85
N LYS A 72 23.73 13.61 -9.76
CA LYS A 72 23.46 14.81 -10.57
C LYS A 72 23.57 14.52 -12.07
N ALA A 73 24.66 13.90 -12.52
CA ALA A 73 24.86 13.58 -13.94
C ALA A 73 23.80 12.60 -14.46
N ALA A 74 23.49 11.55 -13.69
CA ALA A 74 22.43 10.60 -14.03
C ALA A 74 21.06 11.29 -14.10
N LEU A 75 20.73 12.15 -13.14
CA LEU A 75 19.48 12.93 -13.10
C LEU A 75 19.36 13.94 -14.26
N MET A 76 20.49 14.39 -14.82
CA MET A 76 20.52 15.26 -16.00
C MET A 76 20.64 14.49 -17.31
N GLY A 77 20.91 13.19 -17.26
CA GLY A 77 21.02 12.32 -18.44
C GLY A 77 22.35 12.50 -19.18
N ASP A 78 23.35 13.03 -18.48
CA ASP A 78 24.67 13.31 -19.02
C ASP A 78 25.61 12.12 -18.75
N LEU A 79 25.54 11.12 -19.64
CA LEU A 79 26.32 9.89 -19.52
C LEU A 79 27.83 10.15 -19.62
N ASN A 80 28.24 11.10 -20.45
CA ASN A 80 29.65 11.43 -20.63
C ASN A 80 30.24 11.99 -19.33
N THR A 81 29.60 13.01 -18.75
CA THR A 81 30.06 13.57 -17.47
C THR A 81 29.93 12.55 -16.35
N PHE A 82 28.93 11.66 -16.37
CA PHE A 82 28.82 10.56 -15.41
C PHE A 82 30.03 9.62 -15.45
N ILE A 83 30.47 9.21 -16.65
CA ILE A 83 31.66 8.36 -16.82
C ILE A 83 32.92 9.09 -16.34
N GLU A 84 33.07 10.38 -16.65
CA GLU A 84 34.20 11.19 -16.17
C GLU A 84 34.21 11.32 -14.64
N ILE A 85 33.05 11.58 -14.01
CA ILE A 85 32.92 11.64 -12.55
C ILE A 85 33.23 10.28 -11.93
N LYS A 86 32.79 9.18 -12.54
CA LYS A 86 33.06 7.82 -12.06
C LYS A 86 34.55 7.52 -12.05
N ALA A 87 35.28 7.97 -13.07
CA ALA A 87 36.73 7.80 -13.19
C ALA A 87 37.55 8.74 -12.29
N SER A 88 36.96 9.86 -11.84
CA SER A 88 37.61 10.83 -10.95
C SER A 88 37.90 10.23 -9.57
N GLN A 89 39.11 10.46 -9.06
CA GLN A 89 39.57 9.98 -7.75
C GLN A 89 39.70 11.10 -6.70
N ASP A 90 39.58 12.38 -7.10
CA ASP A 90 39.71 13.53 -6.21
C ASP A 90 38.35 14.25 -6.06
N PRO A 91 37.89 14.56 -4.83
CA PRO A 91 36.61 15.24 -4.60
C PRO A 91 36.55 16.64 -5.22
N SER A 92 37.68 17.37 -5.34
CA SER A 92 37.69 18.71 -5.94
C SER A 92 37.43 18.65 -7.45
N SER A 93 38.09 17.72 -8.13
CA SER A 93 37.93 17.42 -9.55
C SER A 93 36.52 16.90 -9.84
N THR A 94 36.01 16.02 -8.99
CA THR A 94 34.63 15.51 -9.01
C THR A 94 33.60 16.64 -8.91
N LYS A 95 33.79 17.58 -7.99
CA LYS A 95 32.93 18.77 -7.85
C LYS A 95 33.00 19.67 -9.08
N ALA A 96 34.19 19.87 -9.65
CA ALA A 96 34.37 20.65 -10.87
C ALA A 96 33.64 20.00 -12.05
N LEU A 97 33.76 18.68 -12.21
CA LEU A 97 33.03 17.88 -13.19
C LEU A 97 31.51 18.01 -13.03
N GLY A 98 31.01 17.91 -11.80
CA GLY A 98 29.60 18.09 -11.47
C GLY A 98 29.04 19.47 -11.79
N ARG A 99 29.88 20.51 -11.87
CA ARG A 99 29.48 21.85 -12.36
C ARG A 99 29.33 21.92 -13.87
N ARG A 100 29.90 20.96 -14.62
CA ARG A 100 29.86 20.90 -16.09
C ARG A 100 28.71 20.07 -16.65
N VAL A 101 27.98 19.33 -15.81
CA VAL A 101 26.84 18.49 -16.20
C VAL A 101 25.86 19.26 -17.07
N LYS A 102 25.54 18.74 -18.27
CA LYS A 102 24.61 19.35 -19.23
C LYS A 102 23.76 18.28 -19.97
N PRO A 103 22.47 18.57 -20.26
CA PRO A 103 21.74 19.78 -19.91
C PRO A 103 21.51 19.89 -18.40
N PHE A 104 21.64 21.08 -17.81
CA PHE A 104 21.38 21.29 -16.38
C PHE A 104 20.00 21.90 -16.16
N ASP A 105 19.11 21.16 -15.51
CA ASP A 105 17.81 21.64 -15.06
C ASP A 105 17.91 22.06 -13.58
N ALA A 106 17.95 23.37 -13.34
CA ALA A 106 18.08 23.92 -11.99
C ALA A 106 16.90 23.56 -11.10
N ARG A 107 15.67 23.55 -11.64
CA ARG A 107 14.47 23.23 -10.86
C ARG A 107 14.49 21.78 -10.43
N LEU A 108 14.82 20.87 -11.35
CA LEU A 108 14.95 19.45 -11.05
C LEU A 108 16.05 19.19 -10.01
N TRP A 109 17.17 19.93 -10.07
CA TRP A 109 18.22 19.82 -9.06
C TRP A 109 17.75 20.35 -7.70
N ASP A 110 17.14 21.52 -7.66
CA ASP A 110 16.65 22.14 -6.42
C ASP A 110 15.57 21.28 -5.74
N ASP A 111 14.68 20.65 -6.52
CA ASP A 111 13.64 19.72 -6.04
C ASP A 111 14.23 18.42 -5.45
N ARG A 112 15.41 17.98 -5.93
CA ARG A 112 15.97 16.66 -5.59
C ARG A 112 17.19 16.73 -4.68
N VAL A 113 17.89 17.86 -4.60
CA VAL A 113 19.20 17.96 -3.92
C VAL A 113 19.15 17.53 -2.45
N GLN A 114 18.06 17.84 -1.74
CA GLN A 114 17.89 17.41 -0.34
C GLN A 114 17.71 15.89 -0.21
N GLU A 115 16.96 15.26 -1.12
CA GLU A 115 16.80 13.80 -1.13
C GLU A 115 18.09 13.10 -1.58
N VAL A 116 18.82 13.66 -2.55
CA VAL A 116 20.15 13.18 -2.95
C VAL A 116 21.10 13.23 -1.75
N ALA A 117 21.15 14.36 -1.03
CA ALA A 117 21.98 14.50 0.17
C ALA A 117 21.63 13.44 1.23
N PHE A 118 20.34 13.23 1.51
CA PHE A 118 19.88 12.21 2.44
C PHE A 118 20.28 10.80 2.01
N GLN A 119 20.03 10.40 0.76
CA GLN A 119 20.35 9.05 0.28
C GLN A 119 21.85 8.76 0.31
N VAL A 120 22.68 9.75 -0.04
CA VAL A 120 24.14 9.63 0.01
C VAL A 120 24.63 9.47 1.45
N VAL A 121 24.18 10.34 2.35
CA VAL A 121 24.57 10.28 3.77
C VAL A 121 24.08 8.98 4.40
N LEU A 122 22.83 8.58 4.17
CA LEU A 122 22.28 7.33 4.69
C LEU A 122 23.12 6.12 4.25
N GLN A 123 23.44 6.01 2.96
CA GLN A 123 24.22 4.88 2.44
C GLN A 123 25.66 4.91 2.95
N LYS A 124 26.32 6.08 3.01
CA LYS A 124 27.66 6.24 3.59
C LYS A 124 27.69 5.78 5.04
N PHE A 125 26.81 6.32 5.88
CA PHE A 125 26.80 6.01 7.31
C PHE A 125 26.23 4.62 7.63
N ALA A 126 25.42 4.03 6.73
CA ALA A 126 25.01 2.63 6.85
C ALA A 126 26.13 1.63 6.51
N SER A 127 27.08 2.02 5.65
CA SER A 127 28.15 1.15 5.16
C SER A 127 29.25 0.83 6.19
N SER A 128 29.35 1.60 7.27
CA SER A 128 30.38 1.44 8.31
C SER A 128 29.79 1.58 9.70
N GLU A 129 30.00 0.59 10.57
CA GLU A 129 29.51 0.64 11.95
C GLU A 129 30.14 1.78 12.74
N LEU A 130 31.42 2.08 12.50
CA LEU A 130 32.14 3.18 13.15
C LEU A 130 31.55 4.55 12.75
N LEU A 131 31.23 4.75 11.47
CA LEU A 131 30.57 5.99 11.02
C LEU A 131 29.16 6.09 11.60
N LYS A 132 28.41 4.99 11.57
CA LYS A 132 27.06 4.90 12.15
C LYS A 132 27.05 5.31 13.62
N GLU A 133 27.94 4.73 14.43
CA GLU A 133 28.09 5.06 15.84
C GLU A 133 28.44 6.53 16.03
N LYS A 134 29.35 7.08 15.22
CA LYS A 134 29.72 8.51 15.25
C LYS A 134 28.53 9.43 14.98
N LEU A 135 27.65 9.07 14.04
CA LEU A 135 26.46 9.85 13.75
C LEU A 135 25.41 9.70 14.85
N LEU A 136 25.21 8.49 15.38
CA LEU A 136 24.27 8.22 16.47
C LEU A 136 24.69 8.87 17.78
N SER A 137 26.00 8.96 18.06
CA SER A 137 26.55 9.58 19.28
C SER A 137 26.27 11.08 19.38
N THR A 138 25.80 11.72 18.30
CA THR A 138 25.36 13.13 18.33
C THR A 138 24.05 13.33 19.09
N GLY A 139 23.38 12.25 19.51
CA GLY A 139 22.14 12.31 20.29
C GLY A 139 21.05 13.06 19.53
N ASP A 140 20.36 13.98 20.20
CA ASP A 140 19.31 14.80 19.58
C ASP A 140 19.78 16.22 19.21
N LYS A 141 21.11 16.46 19.24
CA LYS A 141 21.68 17.77 18.88
C LYS A 141 21.36 18.10 17.42
N ILE A 142 21.13 19.38 17.14
CA ILE A 142 20.99 19.85 15.76
C ILE A 142 22.38 19.83 15.12
N ILE A 143 22.54 19.15 13.99
CA ILE A 143 23.82 19.07 13.28
C ILE A 143 23.88 20.20 12.25
N ALA A 144 24.96 20.98 12.26
CA ALA A 144 25.15 22.11 11.36
C ALA A 144 26.51 22.04 10.65
N GLU A 145 26.50 22.09 9.31
CA GLU A 145 27.75 22.29 8.55
C GLU A 145 28.13 23.78 8.62
N ALA A 146 29.05 24.10 9.52
CA ALA A 146 29.52 25.46 9.81
C ALA A 146 30.59 25.90 8.80
N ALA A 147 30.21 25.88 7.52
CA ALA A 147 31.02 26.39 6.42
C ALA A 147 30.74 27.89 6.20
N PRO A 148 31.70 28.81 6.46
CA PRO A 148 31.47 30.26 6.32
C PRO A 148 31.10 30.70 4.90
N ASN A 149 31.62 29.98 3.91
CA ASN A 149 31.48 30.32 2.49
C ASN A 149 30.41 29.49 1.76
N ASP A 150 29.67 28.63 2.46
CA ASP A 150 28.61 27.79 1.88
C ASP A 150 27.26 28.06 2.56
N ARG A 151 26.34 28.66 1.79
CA ARG A 151 24.97 28.97 2.24
C ARG A 151 23.93 27.95 1.77
N ILE A 152 24.34 26.93 1.01
CA ILE A 152 23.44 25.91 0.46
C ILE A 152 23.62 24.63 1.27
N TRP A 153 24.83 24.07 1.28
CA TRP A 153 25.13 22.86 2.03
C TRP A 153 25.32 23.16 3.53
N GLY A 154 25.92 24.31 3.84
CA GLY A 154 26.16 24.79 5.20
C GLY A 154 25.28 25.93 5.68
N ILE A 155 25.58 26.43 6.88
CA ILE A 155 24.87 27.53 7.57
C ILE A 155 25.44 28.93 7.27
N GLY A 156 26.50 29.03 6.45
CA GLY A 156 27.12 30.30 6.07
C GLY A 156 27.86 31.02 7.20
N MET A 157 28.34 30.30 8.21
CA MET A 157 29.12 30.83 9.35
C MET A 157 30.09 29.78 9.91
N ASP A 158 31.09 30.22 10.67
CA ASP A 158 32.12 29.35 11.27
C ASP A 158 31.66 28.68 12.58
N CYS A 159 32.29 27.56 12.95
CA CYS A 159 32.08 26.88 14.23
C CYS A 159 32.27 27.79 15.45
N SER A 160 33.12 28.82 15.39
CA SER A 160 33.37 29.75 16.49
C SER A 160 32.36 30.90 16.57
N ASP A 161 31.41 31.02 15.63
CA ASP A 161 30.44 32.11 15.63
C ASP A 161 29.41 31.90 16.76
N PRO A 162 29.20 32.86 17.67
CA PRO A 162 28.28 32.71 18.79
C PRO A 162 26.82 32.46 18.35
N ARG A 163 26.47 32.82 17.10
CA ARG A 163 25.15 32.59 16.51
C ARG A 163 24.92 31.16 16.07
N LEU A 164 25.94 30.30 16.07
CA LEU A 164 25.84 28.87 15.74
C LEU A 164 24.72 28.19 16.52
N GLN A 165 24.55 28.54 17.80
CA GLN A 165 23.57 27.93 18.70
C GLN A 165 22.12 28.37 18.45
N ASP A 166 21.88 29.34 17.56
CA ASP A 166 20.55 29.84 17.21
C ASP A 166 20.26 29.63 15.70
N PRO A 167 19.54 28.55 15.33
CA PRO A 167 19.17 28.29 13.93
C PRO A 167 18.42 29.43 13.24
N ALA A 168 17.73 30.31 13.98
CA ALA A 168 17.05 31.46 13.40
C ALA A 168 18.03 32.53 12.88
N GLN A 169 19.29 32.48 13.28
CA GLN A 169 20.34 33.42 12.86
C GLN A 169 21.26 32.85 11.77
N TRP A 170 21.04 31.60 11.35
CA TRP A 170 21.81 31.00 10.27
C TRP A 170 21.57 31.70 8.93
N GLN A 171 22.62 31.80 8.12
CA GLN A 171 22.58 32.50 6.83
C GLN A 171 22.54 31.52 5.65
N GLY A 172 22.43 30.22 5.93
CA GLY A 172 22.44 29.14 4.95
C GLY A 172 21.42 28.06 5.25
N GLN A 173 21.16 27.20 4.27
CA GLN A 173 20.08 26.21 4.30
C GLN A 173 20.43 24.94 5.09
N ASN A 174 21.72 24.69 5.37
CA ASN A 174 22.18 23.52 6.11
C ASN A 174 21.68 22.18 5.54
N ILE A 175 21.72 22.01 4.21
CA ILE A 175 21.27 20.77 3.55
C ILE A 175 22.02 19.54 4.09
N LEU A 176 23.34 19.65 4.31
CA LEU A 176 24.15 18.52 4.80
C LEU A 176 23.80 18.16 6.25
N GLY A 177 23.69 19.16 7.12
CA GLY A 177 23.26 18.95 8.51
C GLY A 177 21.86 18.33 8.60
N SER A 178 20.93 18.78 7.77
CA SER A 178 19.57 18.22 7.67
C SER A 178 19.58 16.77 7.19
N ALA A 179 20.38 16.46 6.18
CA ALA A 179 20.57 15.09 5.68
C ALA A 179 21.16 14.15 6.75
N LEU A 180 22.17 14.62 7.51
CA LEU A 180 22.77 13.88 8.62
C LEU A 180 21.76 13.62 9.74
N MET A 181 20.94 14.60 10.12
CA MET A 181 19.90 14.41 11.14
C MET A 181 18.82 13.43 10.67
N ARG A 182 18.39 13.51 9.41
CA ARG A 182 17.42 12.56 8.84
C ARG A 182 18.00 11.15 8.76
N ALA A 183 19.25 11.00 8.30
CA ALA A 183 19.96 9.72 8.29
C ALA A 183 20.18 9.18 9.70
N ARG A 184 20.46 10.04 10.69
CA ARG A 184 20.54 9.66 12.11
C ARG A 184 19.21 9.11 12.61
N THR A 185 18.09 9.80 12.32
CA THR A 185 16.76 9.32 12.71
C THR A 185 16.40 8.01 12.03
N ASP A 186 16.77 7.82 10.76
CA ASP A 186 16.52 6.57 10.03
C ASP A 186 17.41 5.43 10.53
N LEU A 187 18.69 5.70 10.79
CA LEU A 187 19.61 4.71 11.37
C LEU A 187 19.24 4.39 12.82
N ARG A 188 18.75 5.36 13.58
CA ARG A 188 18.23 5.17 14.93
C ARG A 188 16.92 4.42 14.90
N SER A 189 15.98 4.72 14.00
CA SER A 189 14.74 3.94 13.87
C SER A 189 15.02 2.53 13.37
N ARG A 190 16.04 2.31 12.54
CA ARG A 190 16.55 0.98 12.19
C ARG A 190 17.23 0.30 13.38
N ALA A 191 17.96 1.05 14.21
CA ALA A 191 18.59 0.53 15.42
C ALA A 191 17.57 0.24 16.53
N ASP A 192 16.53 1.06 16.64
CA ASP A 192 15.40 0.97 17.57
C ASP A 192 14.40 -0.06 17.09
N ALA A 193 14.21 -0.24 15.78
CA ALA A 193 13.52 -1.40 15.20
C ALA A 193 14.36 -2.66 15.43
N LYS A 194 15.69 -2.57 15.35
CA LYS A 194 16.61 -3.65 15.72
C LYS A 194 16.65 -3.88 17.25
N ALA A 195 16.30 -2.88 18.08
CA ALA A 195 16.25 -2.94 19.54
C ALA A 195 14.87 -3.35 20.08
N THR A 196 13.77 -2.92 19.45
CA THR A 196 12.42 -3.46 19.66
C THR A 196 12.31 -4.87 19.10
N MET A 197 13.05 -5.22 18.04
CA MET A 197 13.31 -6.62 17.68
C MET A 197 14.24 -7.32 18.69
N ALA A 198 15.13 -6.61 19.40
CA ALA A 198 15.99 -7.19 20.44
C ALA A 198 15.31 -7.35 21.81
N GLU A 199 14.19 -6.67 22.09
CA GLU A 199 13.41 -6.82 23.33
C GLU A 199 12.08 -7.57 23.16
N ASP A 200 11.52 -7.62 21.95
CA ASP A 200 10.39 -8.51 21.64
C ASP A 200 10.88 -9.95 21.84
N LYS A 201 10.35 -10.62 22.88
CA LYS A 201 10.67 -12.00 23.21
C LYS A 201 9.57 -12.86 22.61
N ARG A 202 9.93 -13.74 21.69
CA ARG A 202 9.02 -14.65 21.02
C ARG A 202 9.46 -16.08 21.28
N VAL A 203 8.50 -16.99 21.30
CA VAL A 203 8.77 -18.42 21.40
C VAL A 203 9.25 -18.88 20.04
N ASP A 204 10.49 -19.36 19.97
CA ASP A 204 11.03 -20.05 18.81
C ASP A 204 10.28 -21.39 18.66
N PRO A 205 9.47 -21.61 17.61
CA PRO A 205 8.72 -22.85 17.46
C PRO A 205 9.62 -24.06 17.14
N ALA A 206 10.90 -23.87 16.80
CA ALA A 206 11.85 -24.96 16.61
C ALA A 206 12.50 -25.45 17.92
N THR A 207 12.69 -24.60 18.93
CA THR A 207 13.31 -25.01 20.22
C THR A 207 12.36 -24.95 21.42
N GLY A 208 11.26 -24.19 21.31
CA GLY A 208 10.35 -23.90 22.43
C GLY A 208 10.85 -22.80 23.37
N ASP A 209 12.04 -22.25 23.12
CA ASP A 209 12.64 -21.23 23.97
C ASP A 209 12.04 -19.85 23.68
N THR A 210 11.87 -19.07 24.75
CA THR A 210 11.52 -17.65 24.63
C THR A 210 12.79 -16.86 24.36
N VAL A 211 13.00 -16.49 23.09
CA VAL A 211 14.21 -15.85 22.59
C VAL A 211 13.90 -14.48 21.99
N THR A 212 14.89 -13.60 21.98
CA THR A 212 14.85 -12.32 21.25
C THR A 212 15.27 -12.55 19.80
N PHE A 213 14.96 -11.62 18.88
CA PHE A 213 15.39 -11.76 17.48
C PHE A 213 16.91 -11.89 17.37
N LYS A 214 17.65 -11.24 18.27
CA LYS A 214 19.11 -11.29 18.33
C LYS A 214 19.63 -12.67 18.75
N GLU A 215 18.98 -13.30 19.73
CA GLU A 215 19.32 -14.66 20.19
C GLU A 215 18.95 -15.71 19.13
N LEU A 216 17.76 -15.57 18.52
CA LEU A 216 17.30 -16.39 17.41
C LEU A 216 18.22 -16.25 16.18
N SER A 217 18.57 -15.01 15.82
CA SER A 217 19.46 -14.71 14.71
C SER A 217 20.88 -15.22 14.96
N ALA A 218 21.41 -15.07 16.18
CA ALA A 218 22.71 -15.66 16.53
C ALA A 218 22.69 -17.19 16.49
N ALA A 219 21.63 -17.83 16.97
CA ALA A 219 21.45 -19.27 16.94
C ALA A 219 21.37 -19.82 15.50
N TYR A 220 20.81 -19.03 14.57
CA TYR A 220 20.56 -19.48 13.20
C TYR A 220 21.45 -18.86 12.11
N ALA A 221 22.26 -17.85 12.42
CA ALA A 221 23.11 -17.09 11.49
C ALA A 221 24.15 -17.95 10.77
N LYS A 222 24.62 -19.04 11.38
CA LYS A 222 25.57 -19.97 10.73
C LYS A 222 24.94 -20.81 9.61
N LYS A 223 23.61 -20.81 9.48
CA LYS A 223 22.91 -21.71 8.58
C LYS A 223 21.79 -21.05 7.75
N TYR A 224 21.36 -19.82 8.03
CA TYR A 224 20.40 -19.05 7.20
C TYR A 224 20.83 -17.60 7.00
N LYS A 225 20.36 -16.99 5.89
CA LYS A 225 20.59 -15.56 5.61
C LYS A 225 19.73 -14.69 6.54
N ASN A 226 20.20 -13.47 6.81
CA ASN A 226 19.59 -12.60 7.83
C ASN A 226 18.14 -12.19 7.50
N ASN A 227 17.79 -12.10 6.21
CA ASN A 227 16.42 -11.89 5.76
C ASN A 227 15.53 -13.13 6.03
N GLU A 228 16.02 -14.34 5.79
CA GLU A 228 15.26 -15.57 6.07
C GLU A 228 15.02 -15.79 7.56
N ILE A 229 15.97 -15.36 8.41
CA ILE A 229 15.82 -15.36 9.87
C ILE A 229 14.78 -14.30 10.29
N LYS A 230 14.79 -13.13 9.63
CA LYS A 230 13.81 -12.07 9.86
C LYS A 230 12.40 -12.51 9.48
N ASP A 231 12.24 -13.17 8.35
CA ASP A 231 10.96 -13.73 7.91
C ASP A 231 10.48 -14.81 8.90
N TYR A 232 11.38 -15.70 9.36
CA TYR A 232 11.06 -16.70 10.39
C TYR A 232 10.61 -16.08 11.73
N TRP A 233 11.27 -15.00 12.14
CA TRP A 233 10.92 -14.26 13.34
C TRP A 233 9.56 -13.57 13.26
N GLU A 234 9.27 -12.94 12.11
CA GLU A 234 8.05 -12.18 11.89
C GLU A 234 6.83 -13.10 11.68
N ASP A 235 7.01 -14.20 10.96
CA ASP A 235 5.92 -15.07 10.51
C ASP A 235 5.67 -16.28 11.44
N GLU A 236 6.68 -16.81 12.13
CA GLU A 236 6.56 -18.07 12.87
C GLU A 236 6.82 -17.97 14.38
N CYS A 237 7.68 -17.08 14.85
CA CYS A 237 7.90 -16.88 16.28
C CYS A 237 6.70 -16.15 16.92
N LYS A 238 6.07 -16.77 17.93
CA LYS A 238 4.83 -16.25 18.56
C LYS A 238 5.11 -15.58 19.91
N PRO A 239 4.34 -14.57 20.32
CA PRO A 239 4.49 -13.98 21.65
C PRO A 239 4.19 -15.00 22.76
N PRO A 240 4.91 -14.97 23.91
CA PRO A 240 4.71 -15.90 25.00
C PRO A 240 3.32 -15.77 25.64
N VAL A 241 2.70 -16.91 25.94
CA VAL A 241 1.35 -16.98 26.52
C VAL A 241 1.36 -16.36 27.93
N ARG A 242 0.56 -15.31 28.15
CA ARG A 242 0.35 -14.74 29.50
C ARG A 242 -0.60 -15.63 30.29
N GLU A 243 -0.10 -16.28 31.34
CA GLU A 243 -0.94 -16.94 32.33
C GLU A 243 -1.83 -15.91 33.06
N ARG A 244 -3.15 -16.18 33.09
CA ARG A 244 -4.13 -15.40 33.86
C ARG A 244 -3.94 -15.68 35.35
N LYS A 245 -3.54 -14.66 36.13
CA LYS A 245 -3.57 -14.75 37.60
C LYS A 245 -5.01 -14.71 38.15
N PRO A 246 -5.31 -15.41 39.26
CA PRO A 246 -6.66 -15.49 39.82
C PRO A 246 -7.13 -14.15 40.38
N ARG A 247 -8.42 -13.87 40.18
CA ARG A 247 -9.10 -12.64 40.61
C ARG A 247 -9.31 -12.66 42.13
N VAL A 248 -8.61 -11.79 42.84
CA VAL A 248 -8.83 -11.56 44.28
C VAL A 248 -10.18 -10.84 44.47
N LYS A 249 -11.09 -11.47 45.21
CA LYS A 249 -12.32 -10.85 45.72
C LYS A 249 -11.97 -9.68 46.62
N ARG A 250 -12.58 -8.51 46.39
CA ARG A 250 -12.62 -7.44 47.39
C ARG A 250 -14.07 -7.03 47.63
N ALA A 251 -14.39 -6.96 48.92
CA ALA A 251 -15.70 -6.93 49.52
C ALA A 251 -16.50 -5.65 49.25
N ALA A 252 -17.81 -5.81 49.39
CA ALA A 252 -18.83 -4.78 49.41
C ALA A 252 -18.56 -3.70 50.46
N LYS A 253 -18.89 -2.45 50.10
CA LYS A 253 -19.42 -1.45 51.03
C LYS A 253 -20.54 -0.68 50.32
N GLU A 254 -21.69 -0.70 50.96
CA GLU A 254 -22.82 0.21 50.79
C GLU A 254 -22.37 1.64 51.05
N ASP A 255 -22.94 2.60 50.32
CA ASP A 255 -23.66 3.73 50.93
C ASP A 255 -24.39 4.54 49.84
N ASP A 256 -25.52 5.08 50.28
CA ASP A 256 -26.67 5.54 49.53
C ASP A 256 -26.52 6.80 48.66
N ALA A 257 -27.46 6.88 47.70
CA ALA A 257 -28.38 8.00 47.47
C ALA A 257 -28.41 8.53 46.02
N LYS A 258 -29.50 8.16 45.31
CA LYS A 258 -30.08 8.95 44.21
C LYS A 258 -30.52 10.33 44.74
N PRO A 259 -30.64 11.34 43.87
CA PRO A 259 -32.01 11.68 43.49
C PRO A 259 -32.21 11.91 41.99
N GLU A 260 -33.43 11.56 41.58
CA GLU A 260 -34.02 11.67 40.26
C GLU A 260 -34.77 13.03 40.11
N PRO A 261 -35.46 13.34 38.98
CA PRO A 261 -35.27 14.57 38.22
C PRO A 261 -36.41 15.59 38.38
N LYS A 262 -36.19 16.85 37.95
CA LYS A 262 -37.27 17.83 37.74
C LYS A 262 -37.15 18.60 36.43
N ALA A 263 -38.32 18.99 35.95
CA ALA A 263 -38.70 19.24 34.57
C ALA A 263 -38.61 20.72 34.12
N LYS A 264 -38.51 20.87 32.79
CA LYS A 264 -39.08 21.87 31.85
C LYS A 264 -39.26 23.33 32.30
N ALA A 265 -38.71 24.26 31.51
CA ALA A 265 -39.41 25.47 31.04
C ALA A 265 -38.77 26.05 29.75
N LYS A 266 -39.64 26.48 28.81
CA LYS A 266 -39.35 27.12 27.52
C LYS A 266 -39.35 28.66 27.65
N ALA A 267 -38.61 29.33 26.75
CA ALA A 267 -39.07 30.40 25.83
C ALA A 267 -38.32 31.77 25.84
N LYS A 268 -37.81 32.09 24.64
CA LYS A 268 -37.79 33.37 23.87
C LYS A 268 -37.33 34.69 24.53
N ALA A 269 -36.35 35.38 23.93
CA ALA A 269 -36.57 36.43 22.90
C ALA A 269 -35.30 37.26 22.55
N LYS A 270 -35.16 37.54 21.23
CA LYS A 270 -34.57 38.67 20.48
C LYS A 270 -33.61 39.69 21.16
N ALA A 271 -32.51 40.04 20.47
CA ALA A 271 -32.26 41.38 19.89
C ALA A 271 -30.91 41.48 19.13
N GLU A 272 -30.96 41.99 17.89
CA GLU A 272 -29.90 42.70 17.15
C GLU A 272 -29.85 44.19 17.63
N PRO A 273 -28.86 45.09 17.31
CA PRO A 273 -28.29 45.29 15.95
C PRO A 273 -26.85 45.87 15.77
N LYS A 274 -26.34 45.69 14.54
CA LYS A 274 -25.56 46.59 13.63
C LYS A 274 -24.49 47.56 14.15
N ALA A 275 -23.31 47.52 13.49
CA ALA A 275 -22.63 48.73 12.97
C ALA A 275 -21.66 48.41 11.80
N LYS A 276 -21.58 49.37 10.87
CA LYS A 276 -20.90 49.37 9.55
C LYS A 276 -19.49 50.00 9.62
N ALA A 277 -18.58 49.62 8.73
CA ALA A 277 -17.64 50.56 8.09
C ALA A 277 -17.09 50.02 6.74
N LYS A 278 -17.21 50.85 5.68
CA LYS A 278 -16.46 50.83 4.40
C LYS A 278 -15.07 51.49 4.67
N ALA A 279 -13.99 51.42 3.88
CA ALA A 279 -13.86 51.48 2.42
C ALA A 279 -12.39 51.28 1.95
N LYS A 280 -12.27 50.85 0.67
CA LYS A 280 -11.31 51.24 -0.41
C LYS A 280 -9.88 50.65 -0.52
N ALA A 281 -9.64 50.16 -1.75
CA ALA A 281 -8.46 49.56 -2.38
C ALA A 281 -7.48 50.64 -2.95
N GLU A 282 -6.30 50.39 -3.56
CA GLU A 282 -5.86 49.50 -4.68
C GLU A 282 -4.33 49.84 -4.98
N PRO A 283 -3.60 49.36 -6.03
CA PRO A 283 -3.10 48.00 -6.37
C PRO A 283 -1.59 47.93 -6.79
N ASN A 284 -1.20 46.74 -7.30
CA ASN A 284 -0.13 46.38 -8.26
C ASN A 284 1.14 45.66 -7.75
N ALA A 285 1.33 44.39 -8.14
CA ALA A 285 2.11 44.04 -9.35
C ALA A 285 2.28 42.52 -9.59
N LYS A 286 1.77 42.08 -10.76
CA LYS A 286 2.31 41.10 -11.74
C LYS A 286 2.90 39.75 -11.27
N ALA A 287 2.15 38.71 -11.62
CA ALA A 287 2.55 37.30 -11.71
C ALA A 287 3.51 37.01 -12.88
N LYS A 288 4.27 35.91 -12.78
CA LYS A 288 4.69 35.08 -13.93
C LYS A 288 4.93 33.63 -13.52
N ALA A 289 4.32 32.74 -14.30
CA ALA A 289 4.14 31.31 -14.10
C ALA A 289 5.34 30.45 -14.54
N ALA A 290 5.37 29.19 -14.07
CA ALA A 290 5.35 27.97 -14.90
C ALA A 290 5.72 26.76 -14.03
N ALA A 291 4.83 25.79 -13.86
CA ALA A 291 5.07 24.56 -13.10
C ALA A 291 5.03 23.33 -14.02
N LYS A 292 6.02 22.44 -13.84
CA LYS A 292 6.05 21.04 -14.30
C LYS A 292 5.76 20.14 -13.09
N SER A 293 5.12 19.01 -13.36
CA SER A 293 4.46 18.08 -12.43
C SER A 293 5.36 17.39 -11.40
N VAL A 294 4.94 17.41 -10.13
CA VAL A 294 5.42 16.56 -9.02
C VAL A 294 4.20 15.97 -8.30
N GLU A 295 4.34 14.73 -7.84
CA GLU A 295 3.43 14.08 -6.89
C GLU A 295 3.44 14.89 -5.57
N ARG A 296 2.31 15.55 -5.27
CA ARG A 296 2.23 16.64 -4.30
C ARG A 296 1.89 16.13 -2.89
N ASP A 297 2.66 16.60 -1.92
CA ASP A 297 2.39 16.47 -0.49
C ASP A 297 1.08 17.22 -0.16
N PRO A 298 0.12 16.66 0.59
CA PRO A 298 -1.07 17.39 1.07
C PRO A 298 -0.74 18.67 1.86
N ASP A 299 0.54 18.88 2.17
CA ASP A 299 1.10 20.03 2.86
C ASP A 299 1.79 21.07 1.92
N GLU A 300 1.83 20.86 0.60
CA GLU A 300 2.47 21.79 -0.35
C GLU A 300 1.73 23.15 -0.41
N GLY A 301 2.47 24.23 -0.14
CA GLY A 301 1.98 25.61 -0.20
C GLY A 301 1.96 26.33 1.15
N LEU A 302 2.28 25.63 2.24
CA LEU A 302 2.32 26.20 3.59
C LEU A 302 3.71 26.72 3.94
N ALA A 303 4.16 27.76 3.23
CA ALA A 303 5.38 28.45 3.62
C ALA A 303 5.23 29.06 5.04
N PRO A 304 6.29 29.03 5.88
CA PRO A 304 6.29 29.77 7.12
C PRO A 304 5.99 31.24 6.87
N VAL A 305 5.09 31.82 7.64
CA VAL A 305 4.77 33.25 7.53
C VAL A 305 5.56 33.99 8.60
N LYS A 306 6.44 34.89 8.16
CA LYS A 306 7.32 35.65 9.05
C LYS A 306 6.50 36.35 10.14
N GLY A 307 6.89 36.13 11.40
CA GLY A 307 6.24 36.74 12.56
C GLY A 307 5.07 35.95 13.16
N PHE A 308 4.69 34.82 12.56
CA PHE A 308 3.65 33.91 13.06
C PHE A 308 4.22 32.54 13.46
N PRO A 309 3.75 31.93 14.57
CA PRO A 309 4.12 30.57 14.93
C PRO A 309 3.65 29.55 13.87
N SER A 310 4.42 28.50 13.63
CA SER A 310 4.06 27.40 12.73
C SER A 310 4.15 26.04 13.43
N GLY A 311 3.33 25.08 13.00
CA GLY A 311 3.24 23.73 13.55
C GLY A 311 1.91 23.44 14.24
N LYS A 312 1.91 22.44 15.12
CA LYS A 312 0.72 21.94 15.83
C LYS A 312 0.00 23.02 16.63
N ASP A 313 -1.34 23.01 16.57
CA ASP A 313 -2.16 23.83 17.46
C ASP A 313 -1.92 23.43 18.93
N ALA A 314 -1.63 24.41 19.78
CA ALA A 314 -1.44 24.19 21.22
C ALA A 314 -2.79 24.14 21.98
N GLY A 315 -3.90 24.39 21.29
CA GLY A 315 -5.25 24.18 21.80
C GLY A 315 -5.78 25.31 22.70
N ALA A 316 -7.01 25.11 23.18
CA ALA A 316 -7.74 26.13 23.94
C ALA A 316 -7.02 26.57 25.23
N GLY A 317 -6.33 25.65 25.91
CA GLY A 317 -5.56 25.96 27.11
C GLY A 317 -4.37 26.88 26.86
N ALA A 318 -3.75 26.81 25.68
CA ALA A 318 -2.70 27.74 25.27
C ALA A 318 -3.26 29.09 24.84
N LEU A 319 -4.37 29.09 24.08
CA LEU A 319 -5.09 30.32 23.72
C LEU A 319 -5.50 31.13 24.96
N ALA A 320 -5.99 30.47 26.00
CA ALA A 320 -6.37 31.12 27.27
C ALA A 320 -5.20 31.83 27.98
N LYS A 321 -3.95 31.44 27.69
CA LYS A 321 -2.74 32.04 28.28
C LYS A 321 -2.18 33.20 27.44
N LEU A 322 -2.68 33.42 26.22
CA LEU A 322 -2.21 34.50 25.37
C LEU A 322 -2.73 35.85 25.85
N LYS A 323 -1.83 36.83 25.94
CA LYS A 323 -2.19 38.23 26.24
C LYS A 323 -2.82 38.95 25.03
N THR A 324 -2.62 38.42 23.81
CA THR A 324 -3.13 38.98 22.56
C THR A 324 -3.31 37.87 21.53
N PHE A 325 -4.31 38.03 20.66
CA PHE A 325 -4.69 37.07 19.62
C PHE A 325 -4.21 37.51 18.22
N THR A 326 -3.47 38.62 18.13
CA THR A 326 -2.99 39.20 16.86
C THR A 326 -2.04 38.30 16.07
N LYS A 327 -1.40 37.33 16.74
CA LYS A 327 -0.54 36.31 16.12
C LYS A 327 -1.22 34.94 15.99
N CYS A 328 -2.52 34.85 16.28
CA CYS A 328 -3.27 33.62 16.06
C CYS A 328 -3.56 33.43 14.57
N VAL A 329 -3.77 32.18 14.20
CA VAL A 329 -4.14 31.76 12.85
C VAL A 329 -5.62 31.43 12.83
N LEU A 330 -6.25 31.62 11.67
CA LEU A 330 -7.64 31.26 11.44
C LEU A 330 -7.64 30.10 10.46
N ALA A 331 -8.24 28.98 10.87
CA ALA A 331 -8.42 27.80 10.04
C ALA A 331 -9.91 27.63 9.75
N GLU A 332 -10.31 27.82 8.50
CA GLU A 332 -11.67 27.56 8.04
C GLU A 332 -11.83 26.08 7.71
N TYR A 333 -12.54 25.34 8.55
CA TYR A 333 -12.86 23.94 8.26
C TYR A 333 -14.02 23.90 7.29
N VAL A 334 -13.83 23.27 6.14
CA VAL A 334 -14.79 23.07 5.07
C VAL A 334 -15.10 21.57 4.98
N TRP A 335 -16.38 21.21 4.91
CA TRP A 335 -16.85 19.83 4.77
C TRP A 335 -18.10 19.76 3.90
N LEU A 336 -18.49 18.56 3.49
CA LEU A 336 -19.73 18.31 2.76
C LEU A 336 -20.83 17.81 3.71
N ASP A 337 -22.02 18.40 3.59
CA ASP A 337 -23.21 17.91 4.30
C ASP A 337 -23.85 16.68 3.62
N ALA A 338 -24.99 16.21 4.15
CA ALA A 338 -25.68 15.04 3.59
C ALA A 338 -26.08 15.22 2.11
N LYS A 339 -26.23 16.46 1.64
CA LYS A 339 -26.61 16.84 0.27
C LYS A 339 -25.42 17.22 -0.59
N GLN A 340 -24.20 16.93 -0.15
CA GLN A 340 -22.96 17.25 -0.85
C GLN A 340 -22.74 18.76 -1.06
N VAL A 341 -23.32 19.60 -0.19
CA VAL A 341 -23.12 21.04 -0.21
C VAL A 341 -22.00 21.42 0.76
N PRO A 342 -21.02 22.25 0.34
CA PRO A 342 -20.00 22.74 1.24
C PRO A 342 -20.59 23.54 2.41
N ARG A 343 -20.16 23.20 3.62
CA ARG A 343 -20.38 23.93 4.88
C ARG A 343 -19.03 24.35 5.45
N SER A 344 -19.00 25.40 6.25
CA SER A 344 -17.75 25.80 6.90
C SER A 344 -17.93 26.45 8.26
N LYS A 345 -16.83 26.46 9.05
CA LYS A 345 -16.68 27.28 10.26
C LYS A 345 -15.20 27.50 10.60
N THR A 346 -14.92 28.57 11.33
CA THR A 346 -13.54 29.03 11.62
C THR A 346 -13.06 28.64 13.02
N MET A 347 -11.88 28.02 13.11
CA MET A 347 -11.13 27.82 14.34
C MET A 347 -10.02 28.86 14.48
N THR A 348 -9.90 29.47 15.65
CA THR A 348 -8.69 30.24 16.02
C THR A 348 -7.64 29.27 16.57
N MET A 349 -6.44 29.30 16.00
CA MET A 349 -5.31 28.44 16.33
C MET A 349 -4.11 29.25 16.82
N THR A 350 -3.26 28.65 17.65
CA THR A 350 -2.04 29.31 18.14
C THR A 350 -0.92 29.38 17.11
N SER A 351 -0.98 28.53 16.09
CA SER A 351 0.08 28.32 15.10
C SER A 351 -0.52 28.02 13.73
N ARG A 352 0.18 28.42 12.67
CA ARG A 352 -0.15 28.02 11.30
C ARG A 352 0.21 26.54 11.13
N PRO A 353 -0.71 25.66 10.73
CA PRO A 353 -0.37 24.27 10.53
C PRO A 353 0.68 24.15 9.42
N SER A 354 1.64 23.26 9.61
CA SER A 354 2.62 22.88 8.58
C SER A 354 2.24 21.58 7.89
N LYS A 355 1.41 20.76 8.54
CA LYS A 355 0.91 19.50 8.02
C LYS A 355 -0.49 19.17 8.50
N VAL A 356 -1.21 18.30 7.80
CA VAL A 356 -2.58 17.87 8.20
C VAL A 356 -2.65 17.41 9.66
N SER A 357 -1.63 16.69 10.15
CA SER A 357 -1.58 16.19 11.55
C SER A 357 -1.36 17.27 12.62
N ASP A 358 -1.05 18.51 12.23
CA ASP A 358 -0.98 19.66 13.14
C ASP A 358 -2.37 20.19 13.52
N LEU A 359 -3.37 19.87 12.71
CA LEU A 359 -4.76 20.27 12.89
C LEU A 359 -5.47 19.35 13.89
N ARG A 360 -6.45 19.92 14.59
CA ARG A 360 -7.26 19.18 15.54
C ARG A 360 -8.46 18.57 14.84
N VAL A 361 -8.84 17.36 15.23
CA VAL A 361 -10.20 16.89 14.95
C VAL A 361 -11.16 17.83 15.66
N TRP A 362 -12.15 18.31 14.91
CA TRP A 362 -13.22 19.15 15.44
C TRP A 362 -14.56 18.42 15.31
N ASN A 363 -15.65 19.07 15.69
CA ASN A 363 -16.98 18.49 15.70
C ASN A 363 -18.01 19.54 15.31
N TYR A 364 -19.21 19.15 14.90
CA TYR A 364 -20.34 20.03 14.68
C TYR A 364 -21.65 19.31 14.99
N ASP A 365 -22.75 20.05 14.97
CA ASP A 365 -24.09 19.50 15.12
C ASP A 365 -24.60 18.97 13.77
N GLY A 366 -24.53 17.64 13.60
CA GLY A 366 -24.96 16.93 12.40
C GLY A 366 -26.48 16.95 12.18
N SER A 367 -27.29 17.25 13.21
CA SER A 367 -28.74 17.36 13.03
C SER A 367 -29.14 18.58 12.21
N SER A 368 -28.34 19.64 12.28
CA SER A 368 -28.50 20.87 11.49
C SER A 368 -28.04 20.74 10.04
N THR A 369 -27.51 19.57 9.64
CA THR A 369 -26.99 19.28 8.29
C THR A 369 -27.50 17.95 7.73
N GLU A 370 -28.54 17.38 8.34
CA GLU A 370 -29.19 16.13 7.94
C GLU A 370 -28.25 14.89 8.00
N GLN A 371 -27.24 14.91 8.87
CA GLN A 371 -26.24 13.84 9.00
C GLN A 371 -26.37 13.01 10.28
N ALA A 372 -27.17 13.47 11.24
CA ALA A 372 -27.41 12.75 12.49
C ALA A 372 -28.75 13.14 13.10
N ASP A 373 -29.30 12.29 13.95
CA ASP A 373 -30.50 12.61 14.73
C ASP A 373 -30.18 13.56 15.88
N GLY A 374 -31.14 14.40 16.26
CA GLY A 374 -30.93 15.44 17.29
C GLY A 374 -30.59 14.95 18.70
N HIS A 375 -30.76 13.66 19.02
CA HIS A 375 -30.44 13.09 20.33
C HIS A 375 -29.04 12.45 20.40
N ASN A 376 -28.36 12.29 19.26
CA ASN A 376 -26.97 11.84 19.14
C ASN A 376 -26.35 12.50 17.90
N SER A 377 -26.22 13.83 17.94
CA SER A 377 -25.97 14.63 16.74
C SER A 377 -24.52 14.99 16.47
N GLU A 378 -23.59 14.62 17.35
CA GLU A 378 -22.20 15.04 17.21
C GLU A 378 -21.49 14.30 16.06
N VAL A 379 -21.03 15.06 15.08
CA VAL A 379 -20.24 14.55 13.95
C VAL A 379 -18.86 15.20 13.99
N LEU A 380 -17.82 14.38 13.83
CA LEU A 380 -16.42 14.75 13.84
C LEU A 380 -15.95 15.19 12.45
N LEU A 381 -15.20 16.28 12.41
CA LEU A 381 -14.46 16.79 11.26
C LEU A 381 -13.01 16.30 11.36
N LYS A 382 -12.65 15.34 10.51
CA LYS A 382 -11.28 14.81 10.42
C LYS A 382 -10.53 15.51 9.28
N PRO A 383 -9.51 16.35 9.55
CA PRO A 383 -8.75 17.07 8.52
C PRO A 383 -8.13 16.14 7.47
N ARG A 384 -8.14 16.56 6.19
CA ARG A 384 -7.65 15.79 5.04
C ARG A 384 -6.69 16.53 4.13
N ALA A 385 -6.92 17.81 3.89
CA ALA A 385 -6.05 18.66 3.08
C ALA A 385 -6.07 20.10 3.60
N ILE A 386 -4.98 20.82 3.37
CA ILE A 386 -4.82 22.22 3.77
C ILE A 386 -4.61 23.07 2.52
N PHE A 387 -5.30 24.21 2.47
CA PHE A 387 -5.18 25.22 1.42
C PHE A 387 -4.88 26.58 2.06
N ASN A 388 -4.30 27.49 1.29
CA ASN A 388 -4.23 28.89 1.73
C ASN A 388 -5.65 29.49 1.74
N ASP A 389 -5.92 30.38 2.69
CA ASP A 389 -7.17 31.14 2.68
C ASP A 389 -7.01 32.39 1.78
N PRO A 390 -7.60 32.40 0.57
CA PRO A 390 -7.45 33.53 -0.36
C PRO A 390 -8.31 34.74 0.06
N PHE A 391 -9.27 34.55 0.98
CA PHE A 391 -10.14 35.63 1.44
C PHE A 391 -9.48 36.43 2.58
N ARG A 392 -8.75 35.74 3.45
CA ARG A 392 -8.10 36.35 4.61
C ARG A 392 -6.60 36.58 4.40
N GLY A 393 -6.00 35.89 3.44
CA GLY A 393 -4.57 35.90 3.17
C GLY A 393 -3.73 35.17 4.23
N PRO A 394 -2.40 35.07 4.02
CA PRO A 394 -1.50 34.51 5.01
C PRO A 394 -1.57 35.31 6.33
N PRO A 395 -1.55 34.66 7.51
CA PRO A 395 -1.21 33.25 7.76
C PRO A 395 -2.41 32.29 7.83
N HIS A 396 -3.58 32.68 7.35
CA HIS A 396 -4.81 31.90 7.49
C HIS A 396 -4.87 30.73 6.49
N VAL A 397 -5.68 29.72 6.79
CA VAL A 397 -5.81 28.49 5.98
C VAL A 397 -7.26 28.05 5.83
N LEU A 398 -7.56 27.37 4.73
CA LEU A 398 -8.75 26.53 4.58
C LEU A 398 -8.35 25.07 4.84
N VAL A 399 -9.24 24.30 5.45
CA VAL A 399 -9.03 22.91 5.84
C VAL A 399 -10.16 22.08 5.27
N MET A 400 -9.87 21.21 4.31
CA MET A 400 -10.85 20.21 3.86
C MET A 400 -10.92 19.08 4.88
N ALA A 401 -12.12 18.70 5.31
CA ALA A 401 -12.34 17.67 6.34
C ALA A 401 -13.41 16.64 5.93
N ASP A 402 -13.18 15.39 6.35
CA ASP A 402 -14.19 14.32 6.31
C ASP A 402 -15.13 14.40 7.51
N CYS A 403 -16.36 13.92 7.34
CA CYS A 403 -17.35 13.77 8.40
C CYS A 403 -17.43 12.33 8.93
N TRP A 404 -17.29 12.15 10.24
CA TRP A 404 -17.31 10.84 10.92
C TRP A 404 -18.22 10.89 12.13
N ASN A 405 -19.02 9.86 12.34
CA ASN A 405 -19.88 9.76 13.52
C ASN A 405 -19.02 9.70 14.79
N ALA A 406 -19.38 10.49 15.81
CA ALA A 406 -18.62 10.51 17.06
C ALA A 406 -18.80 9.24 17.91
N TRP A 407 -19.90 8.50 17.73
CA TRP A 407 -20.28 7.38 18.61
C TRP A 407 -19.75 6.01 18.16
N ASP A 408 -19.43 5.83 16.88
CA ASP A 408 -18.97 4.55 16.33
C ASP A 408 -17.78 4.65 15.37
N ASP A 409 -17.24 5.87 15.17
CA ASP A 409 -16.12 6.15 14.26
C ASP A 409 -16.36 5.64 12.83
N LYS A 410 -17.62 5.56 12.38
CA LYS A 410 -17.96 5.27 10.98
C LYS A 410 -18.08 6.55 10.14
N PRO A 411 -17.92 6.47 8.81
CA PRO A 411 -18.22 7.60 7.93
C PRO A 411 -19.66 8.09 8.15
N ALA A 412 -19.83 9.41 8.31
CA ALA A 412 -21.15 10.01 8.46
C ALA A 412 -21.94 9.95 7.15
N ILE A 413 -23.26 10.20 7.21
CA ILE A 413 -24.10 10.32 6.02
C ILE A 413 -23.50 11.36 5.07
N GLY A 414 -23.33 10.98 3.81
CA GLY A 414 -22.72 11.83 2.78
C GLY A 414 -21.18 11.84 2.77
N ASN A 415 -20.48 11.09 3.64
CA ASN A 415 -19.03 10.93 3.52
C ASN A 415 -18.66 9.87 2.47
N THR A 416 -18.71 10.27 1.21
CA THR A 416 -18.35 9.47 0.03
C THR A 416 -16.85 9.44 -0.23
N ARG A 417 -16.10 10.40 0.33
CA ARG A 417 -14.64 10.46 0.25
C ARG A 417 -13.97 9.25 0.91
N ALA A 418 -14.51 8.74 2.01
CA ALA A 418 -13.94 7.58 2.72
C ALA A 418 -13.87 6.32 1.83
N GLU A 419 -14.95 6.00 1.13
CA GLU A 419 -14.99 4.87 0.20
C GLU A 419 -14.09 5.10 -1.02
N CYS A 420 -14.17 6.31 -1.60
CA CYS A 420 -13.31 6.71 -2.71
C CYS A 420 -11.82 6.53 -2.36
N ALA A 421 -11.38 7.00 -1.18
CA ALA A 421 -10.01 6.85 -0.71
C ALA A 421 -9.59 5.38 -0.55
N ALA A 422 -10.49 4.51 -0.07
CA ALA A 422 -10.21 3.08 0.07
C ALA A 422 -9.98 2.41 -1.30
N ASN A 423 -10.84 2.70 -2.30
CA ASN A 423 -10.69 2.13 -3.64
C ASN A 423 -9.52 2.73 -4.43
N MET A 424 -9.22 4.02 -4.26
CA MET A 424 -8.00 4.63 -4.80
C MET A 424 -6.74 3.98 -4.21
N THR A 425 -6.79 3.53 -2.95
CA THR A 425 -5.71 2.76 -2.33
C THR A 425 -5.63 1.34 -2.89
N LYS A 426 -6.79 0.66 -3.09
CA LYS A 426 -6.88 -0.67 -3.71
C LYS A 426 -6.23 -0.70 -5.09
N TYR A 427 -6.48 0.33 -5.91
CA TYR A 427 -5.99 0.43 -7.28
C TYR A 427 -4.84 1.43 -7.46
N LYS A 428 -4.06 1.70 -6.41
CA LYS A 428 -2.98 2.70 -6.42
C LYS A 428 -1.93 2.45 -7.52
N GLN A 429 -1.70 1.19 -7.87
CA GLN A 429 -0.76 0.76 -8.92
C GLN A 429 -1.11 1.31 -10.31
N LEU A 430 -2.39 1.68 -10.54
CA LEU A 430 -2.83 2.26 -11.80
C LEU A 430 -2.40 3.73 -11.95
N ASP A 431 -2.03 4.41 -10.85
CA ASP A 431 -1.75 5.85 -10.80
C ASP A 431 -2.81 6.66 -11.57
N PRO A 432 -4.08 6.64 -11.09
CA PRO A 432 -5.20 7.25 -11.79
C PRO A 432 -5.12 8.77 -11.72
N TRP A 433 -5.22 9.42 -12.88
CA TRP A 433 -5.27 10.88 -13.01
C TRP A 433 -6.65 11.30 -13.49
N PHE A 434 -7.17 12.35 -12.88
CA PHE A 434 -8.46 12.95 -13.18
C PHE A 434 -8.31 14.43 -13.51
N GLY A 435 -9.08 14.91 -14.49
CA GLY A 435 -9.33 16.33 -14.70
C GLY A 435 -10.83 16.54 -14.85
N ILE A 436 -11.41 17.50 -14.14
CA ILE A 436 -12.86 17.73 -14.14
C ILE A 436 -13.16 19.13 -14.67
N GLU A 437 -14.05 19.17 -15.65
CA GLU A 437 -14.58 20.36 -16.31
C GLU A 437 -15.93 20.72 -15.66
N GLN A 438 -15.93 21.60 -14.67
CA GLN A 438 -17.13 21.99 -13.95
C GLN A 438 -17.81 23.16 -14.65
N GLU A 439 -18.94 22.88 -15.30
CA GLU A 439 -19.83 23.92 -15.81
C GLU A 439 -20.77 24.41 -14.69
N TYR A 440 -21.14 25.69 -14.73
CA TYR A 440 -22.07 26.30 -13.79
C TYR A 440 -22.77 27.50 -14.44
N THR A 441 -23.94 27.87 -13.91
CA THR A 441 -24.70 29.03 -14.39
C THR A 441 -24.87 30.06 -13.28
N LEU A 442 -24.54 31.31 -13.57
CA LEU A 442 -24.81 32.42 -12.67
C LEU A 442 -26.29 32.78 -12.75
N MET A 443 -26.94 32.93 -11.60
CA MET A 443 -28.37 33.16 -11.47
C MET A 443 -28.65 34.45 -10.70
N VAL A 444 -29.75 35.11 -11.04
CA VAL A 444 -30.30 36.22 -10.26
C VAL A 444 -30.87 35.67 -8.95
N PRO A 445 -30.53 36.25 -7.78
CA PRO A 445 -31.09 35.79 -6.51
C PRO A 445 -32.61 35.85 -6.49
N GLY A 446 -33.24 34.75 -6.07
CA GLY A 446 -34.67 34.68 -5.79
C GLY A 446 -35.02 35.16 -4.38
N LYS A 447 -36.15 34.70 -3.86
CA LYS A 447 -36.48 34.88 -2.43
C LYS A 447 -35.53 34.05 -1.57
N VAL A 448 -35.22 34.56 -0.37
CA VAL A 448 -34.36 33.86 0.59
C VAL A 448 -34.94 32.48 0.90
N GLY A 449 -34.13 31.43 0.70
CA GLY A 449 -34.53 30.04 0.93
C GLY A 449 -35.19 29.35 -0.28
N GLU A 450 -35.45 30.07 -1.36
CA GLU A 450 -35.97 29.51 -2.61
C GLU A 450 -34.86 29.33 -3.65
N LYS A 451 -35.03 28.34 -4.54
CA LYS A 451 -34.12 28.10 -5.66
C LYS A 451 -34.18 29.27 -6.64
N ALA A 452 -33.01 29.76 -7.09
CA ALA A 452 -32.95 30.78 -8.13
C ALA A 452 -33.36 30.18 -9.48
N THR A 453 -34.23 30.88 -10.21
CA THR A 453 -34.85 30.37 -11.45
C THR A 453 -34.50 31.16 -12.70
N VAL A 454 -33.91 32.35 -12.56
CA VAL A 454 -33.59 33.24 -13.69
C VAL A 454 -32.07 33.33 -13.86
N PRO A 455 -31.51 32.90 -15.00
CA PRO A 455 -30.10 33.08 -15.30
C PRO A 455 -29.71 34.55 -15.37
N LEU A 456 -28.51 34.89 -14.91
CA LEU A 456 -27.96 36.24 -14.95
C LEU A 456 -27.81 36.77 -16.38
N GLY A 457 -27.62 35.87 -17.35
CA GLY A 457 -27.51 36.21 -18.76
C GLY A 457 -28.83 36.50 -19.48
N PHE A 458 -29.98 36.35 -18.80
CA PHE A 458 -31.29 36.64 -19.37
C PHE A 458 -31.62 38.14 -19.24
N ASN A 459 -32.66 38.58 -19.95
CA ASN A 459 -33.11 39.96 -19.86
C ASN A 459 -33.61 40.29 -18.46
N LYS A 460 -33.60 41.58 -18.10
CA LYS A 460 -33.99 42.05 -16.75
C LYS A 460 -35.42 41.68 -16.34
N ASP A 461 -36.31 41.52 -17.31
CA ASP A 461 -37.70 41.09 -17.11
C ASP A 461 -37.84 39.55 -17.02
N GLY A 462 -36.74 38.82 -17.09
CA GLY A 462 -36.68 37.36 -17.09
C GLY A 462 -36.88 36.72 -18.46
N SER A 463 -37.10 37.51 -19.52
CA SER A 463 -37.26 36.96 -20.87
C SER A 463 -35.94 36.44 -21.44
N ALA A 464 -36.06 35.48 -22.35
CA ALA A 464 -34.92 34.87 -23.05
C ALA A 464 -34.12 35.92 -23.84
N PRO A 465 -32.77 35.85 -23.81
CA PRO A 465 -31.91 36.69 -24.65
C PRO A 465 -31.88 36.18 -26.10
N ALA A 466 -31.02 36.75 -26.94
CA ALA A 466 -30.78 36.23 -28.28
C ALA A 466 -30.32 34.75 -28.25
N PRO A 467 -30.54 33.97 -29.33
CA PRO A 467 -30.16 32.55 -29.37
C PRO A 467 -28.67 32.29 -29.12
N GLN A 468 -28.35 31.07 -28.68
CA GLN A 468 -26.98 30.62 -28.42
C GLN A 468 -26.09 30.72 -29.68
N GLY A 469 -24.79 30.94 -29.48
CA GLY A 469 -23.82 31.14 -30.56
C GLY A 469 -22.75 32.17 -30.20
N PRO A 470 -23.11 33.45 -29.96
CA PRO A 470 -22.14 34.51 -29.70
C PRO A 470 -21.52 34.51 -28.29
N TYR A 471 -21.98 33.63 -27.39
CA TYR A 471 -21.61 33.64 -25.97
C TYR A 471 -20.37 32.78 -25.64
N TYR A 472 -20.23 31.62 -26.28
CA TYR A 472 -19.14 30.67 -26.04
C TYR A 472 -17.79 31.34 -26.29
N THR A 473 -16.89 31.30 -25.30
CA THR A 473 -15.54 31.91 -25.37
C THR A 473 -15.50 33.39 -25.78
N SER A 474 -16.60 34.11 -25.58
CA SER A 474 -16.77 35.48 -26.08
C SER A 474 -15.93 36.52 -25.33
N ALA A 475 -15.64 37.64 -25.99
CA ALA A 475 -15.00 38.82 -25.40
C ALA A 475 -15.82 40.08 -25.74
N GLY A 476 -16.43 40.70 -24.74
CA GLY A 476 -17.23 41.91 -24.94
C GLY A 476 -18.37 42.07 -23.95
N PHE A 477 -18.82 43.32 -23.76
CA PHE A 477 -20.01 43.63 -22.97
C PHE A 477 -21.25 43.00 -23.62
N GLY A 478 -22.14 42.43 -22.80
CA GLY A 478 -23.38 41.79 -23.27
C GLY A 478 -23.24 40.37 -23.81
N VAL A 479 -22.02 39.87 -24.01
CA VAL A 479 -21.75 38.48 -24.45
C VAL A 479 -20.95 37.68 -23.42
N ALA A 480 -19.96 38.30 -22.75
CA ALA A 480 -19.16 37.68 -21.69
C ALA A 480 -19.73 37.99 -20.29
N ILE A 481 -20.98 37.61 -20.05
CA ILE A 481 -21.76 38.02 -18.87
C ILE A 481 -21.26 37.28 -17.63
N GLY A 482 -20.82 38.02 -16.60
CA GLY A 482 -20.33 37.44 -15.34
C GLY A 482 -18.81 37.24 -15.25
N ARG A 483 -18.03 37.70 -16.24
CA ARG A 483 -16.56 37.56 -16.26
C ARG A 483 -15.86 37.99 -14.97
N PRO A 484 -16.20 39.11 -14.29
CA PRO A 484 -15.52 39.48 -13.04
C PRO A 484 -15.62 38.43 -11.93
N ILE A 485 -16.71 37.65 -11.89
CA ILE A 485 -16.89 36.56 -10.93
C ILE A 485 -15.99 35.39 -11.30
N ALA A 486 -15.98 35.00 -12.58
CA ALA A 486 -15.13 33.91 -13.08
C ALA A 486 -13.63 34.20 -12.89
N ASP A 487 -13.18 35.40 -13.25
CA ASP A 487 -11.78 35.81 -13.11
C ASP A 487 -11.35 35.93 -11.63
N GLU A 488 -12.24 36.41 -10.75
CA GLU A 488 -11.97 36.47 -9.31
C GLU A 488 -11.88 35.07 -8.70
N HIS A 489 -12.82 34.17 -9.03
CA HIS A 489 -12.77 32.77 -8.61
C HIS A 489 -11.48 32.09 -9.07
N TYR A 490 -11.09 32.29 -10.33
CA TYR A 490 -9.86 31.75 -10.88
C TYR A 490 -8.63 32.18 -10.08
N THR A 491 -8.55 33.48 -9.79
CA THR A 491 -7.46 34.07 -9.00
C THR A 491 -7.42 33.49 -7.58
N MET A 492 -8.58 33.42 -6.92
CA MET A 492 -8.66 32.88 -5.55
C MET A 492 -8.34 31.39 -5.48
N CYS A 493 -8.73 30.60 -6.49
CA CYS A 493 -8.33 29.21 -6.59
C CYS A 493 -6.81 29.07 -6.72
N MET A 494 -6.17 29.88 -7.58
CA MET A 494 -4.71 29.88 -7.69
C MET A 494 -4.03 30.26 -6.36
N GLU A 495 -4.50 31.31 -5.70
CA GLU A 495 -3.96 31.76 -4.40
C GLU A 495 -4.13 30.73 -3.29
N ALA A 496 -5.28 30.03 -3.27
CA ALA A 496 -5.55 28.94 -2.35
C ALA A 496 -4.64 27.72 -2.57
N GLY A 497 -4.06 27.58 -3.76
CA GLY A 497 -3.32 26.38 -4.18
C GLY A 497 -4.20 25.30 -4.79
N VAL A 498 -5.43 25.63 -5.20
CA VAL A 498 -6.29 24.73 -5.97
C VAL A 498 -5.67 24.50 -7.35
N LYS A 499 -5.65 23.24 -7.82
CA LYS A 499 -5.13 22.84 -9.14
C LYS A 499 -6.09 23.23 -10.28
N ILE A 500 -6.45 24.50 -10.36
CA ILE A 500 -7.24 25.05 -11.47
C ILE A 500 -6.35 25.19 -12.71
N SER A 501 -6.82 24.68 -13.86
CA SER A 501 -6.06 24.65 -15.11
C SER A 501 -6.59 25.59 -16.19
N GLY A 502 -7.85 26.04 -16.07
CA GLY A 502 -8.46 26.98 -17.00
C GLY A 502 -9.87 27.39 -16.60
N ILE A 503 -10.39 28.39 -17.32
CA ILE A 503 -11.79 28.82 -17.33
C ILE A 503 -12.21 29.21 -18.76
N ASN A 504 -13.50 29.10 -19.06
CA ASN A 504 -14.09 29.66 -20.27
C ASN A 504 -15.55 30.09 -20.04
N ALA A 505 -16.02 31.03 -20.86
CA ALA A 505 -17.45 31.29 -20.98
C ALA A 505 -18.09 30.16 -21.78
N GLU A 506 -19.22 29.64 -21.30
CA GLU A 506 -19.94 28.52 -21.92
C GLU A 506 -20.99 28.99 -22.94
N VAL A 507 -21.64 28.01 -23.58
CA VAL A 507 -22.58 28.25 -24.69
C VAL A 507 -23.81 29.08 -24.27
N MET A 508 -24.34 28.84 -23.07
CA MET A 508 -25.49 29.60 -22.56
C MET A 508 -25.04 30.94 -21.95
N PRO A 509 -25.74 32.06 -22.20
CA PRO A 509 -25.36 33.35 -21.63
C PRO A 509 -25.41 33.34 -20.09
N GLY A 510 -24.30 33.71 -19.46
CA GLY A 510 -24.13 33.66 -18.01
C GLY A 510 -23.70 32.28 -17.46
N GLN A 511 -23.50 31.29 -18.34
CA GLN A 511 -22.87 30.01 -18.03
C GLN A 511 -21.36 30.10 -18.24
N TRP A 512 -20.62 29.41 -17.38
CA TRP A 512 -19.16 29.37 -17.37
C TRP A 512 -18.67 27.98 -16.99
N GLU A 513 -17.41 27.71 -17.29
CA GLU A 513 -16.70 26.50 -16.88
C GLU A 513 -15.39 26.87 -16.18
N TYR A 514 -15.01 26.07 -15.19
CA TYR A 514 -13.64 26.00 -14.68
C TYR A 514 -13.14 24.55 -14.68
N GLN A 515 -11.86 24.37 -15.00
CA GLN A 515 -11.24 23.04 -15.05
C GLN A 515 -10.33 22.82 -13.84
N ILE A 516 -10.53 21.72 -13.11
CA ILE A 516 -9.67 21.28 -12.01
C ILE A 516 -8.87 20.05 -12.46
N GLY A 517 -7.56 20.10 -12.30
CA GLY A 517 -6.65 18.99 -12.57
C GLY A 517 -5.60 19.30 -13.65
N PRO A 518 -4.74 18.32 -13.98
CA PRO A 518 -4.83 16.93 -13.54
C PRO A 518 -4.50 16.74 -12.05
N CYS A 519 -5.27 15.88 -11.40
CA CYS A 519 -5.17 15.48 -10.00
C CYS A 519 -5.04 13.96 -9.91
N ARG A 520 -4.23 13.45 -8.97
CA ARG A 520 -4.00 12.02 -8.71
C ARG A 520 -4.98 11.47 -7.68
N GLY A 521 -5.72 10.43 -8.05
CA GLY A 521 -6.59 9.70 -7.14
C GLY A 521 -7.61 10.59 -6.43
N VAL A 522 -7.71 10.46 -5.10
CA VAL A 522 -8.75 11.12 -4.28
C VAL A 522 -8.64 12.65 -4.22
N GLU A 523 -7.46 13.22 -4.52
CA GLU A 523 -7.24 14.66 -4.37
C GLU A 523 -8.10 15.49 -5.34
N ILE A 524 -8.55 14.92 -6.47
CA ILE A 524 -9.45 15.60 -7.40
C ILE A 524 -10.74 16.05 -6.70
N GLY A 525 -11.28 15.20 -5.82
CA GLY A 525 -12.46 15.55 -5.02
C GLY A 525 -12.15 16.64 -4.01
N ASP A 526 -10.98 16.58 -3.35
CA ASP A 526 -10.55 17.60 -2.38
C ASP A 526 -10.44 18.98 -3.04
N HIS A 527 -9.80 19.04 -4.21
CA HIS A 527 -9.67 20.26 -5.00
C HIS A 527 -11.01 20.75 -5.55
N MET A 528 -11.89 19.87 -6.01
CA MET A 528 -13.23 20.21 -6.48
C MET A 528 -14.10 20.77 -5.35
N THR A 529 -14.10 20.15 -4.16
CA THR A 529 -14.83 20.67 -3.00
C THR A 529 -14.37 22.07 -2.64
N MET A 530 -13.04 22.29 -2.62
CA MET A 530 -12.49 23.61 -2.29
C MET A 530 -12.80 24.65 -3.37
N ALA A 531 -12.72 24.28 -4.66
CA ALA A 531 -13.09 25.15 -5.77
C ALA A 531 -14.57 25.57 -5.70
N ARG A 532 -15.48 24.62 -5.41
CA ARG A 532 -16.91 24.89 -5.21
C ARG A 532 -17.16 25.80 -4.01
N TYR A 533 -16.48 25.57 -2.88
CA TYR A 533 -16.57 26.45 -1.71
C TYR A 533 -16.12 27.88 -2.04
N ILE A 534 -14.97 28.05 -2.69
CA ILE A 534 -14.47 29.36 -3.11
C ILE A 534 -15.48 30.05 -4.05
N MET A 535 -16.07 29.31 -5.00
CA MET A 535 -17.10 29.86 -5.90
C MET A 535 -18.30 30.41 -5.13
N LEU A 536 -18.83 29.65 -4.16
CA LEU A 536 -19.94 30.11 -3.31
C LEU A 536 -19.58 31.43 -2.62
N ARG A 537 -18.41 31.51 -2.00
CA ARG A 537 -17.92 32.71 -1.30
C ARG A 537 -17.69 33.91 -2.23
N VAL A 538 -17.22 33.67 -3.47
CA VAL A 538 -17.11 34.73 -4.48
C VAL A 538 -18.51 35.20 -4.89
N THR A 539 -19.45 34.30 -5.17
CA THR A 539 -20.81 34.71 -5.55
C THR A 539 -21.57 35.44 -4.44
N GLU A 540 -21.32 35.11 -3.17
CA GLU A 540 -21.80 35.88 -2.00
C GLU A 540 -21.38 37.36 -2.08
N LYS A 541 -20.11 37.62 -2.41
CA LYS A 541 -19.56 38.98 -2.55
C LYS A 541 -20.22 39.76 -3.70
N HIS A 542 -20.54 39.07 -4.79
CA HIS A 542 -21.13 39.68 -5.99
C HIS A 542 -22.67 39.75 -5.96
N GLY A 543 -23.31 39.15 -4.95
CA GLY A 543 -24.77 39.17 -4.82
C GLY A 543 -25.48 38.39 -5.93
N VAL A 544 -24.90 37.28 -6.36
CA VAL A 544 -25.46 36.34 -7.36
C VAL A 544 -25.49 34.93 -6.79
N VAL A 545 -26.21 34.02 -7.45
CA VAL A 545 -26.25 32.60 -7.07
C VAL A 545 -25.52 31.76 -8.10
N CYS A 546 -24.62 30.88 -7.67
CA CYS A 546 -24.04 29.84 -8.53
C CYS A 546 -24.98 28.62 -8.55
N SER A 547 -25.50 28.26 -9.72
CA SER A 547 -26.22 26.99 -9.92
C SER A 547 -25.31 25.98 -10.61
N ILE A 548 -25.30 24.76 -10.08
CA ILE A 548 -24.70 23.57 -10.69
C ILE A 548 -25.79 22.57 -11.13
N ASP A 549 -27.02 23.03 -11.34
CA ASP A 549 -28.09 22.19 -11.87
C ASP A 549 -27.74 21.70 -13.28
N PRO A 550 -27.92 20.40 -13.61
CA PRO A 550 -27.60 19.89 -14.94
C PRO A 550 -28.40 20.53 -16.09
N LYS A 551 -29.57 21.12 -15.77
CA LYS A 551 -30.40 21.86 -16.73
C LYS A 551 -30.98 23.10 -16.04
N PRO A 552 -30.24 24.23 -16.01
CA PRO A 552 -30.60 25.41 -15.23
C PRO A 552 -31.71 26.27 -15.86
N ALA A 553 -31.97 26.11 -17.16
CA ALA A 553 -33.07 26.75 -17.87
C ALA A 553 -33.77 25.76 -18.82
N GLU A 554 -35.09 25.88 -18.93
CA GLU A 554 -35.90 25.11 -19.88
C GLU A 554 -35.77 25.63 -21.31
N GLY A 555 -36.05 24.78 -22.30
CA GLY A 555 -35.99 25.12 -23.72
C GLY A 555 -34.63 24.81 -24.37
N ASP A 556 -34.35 25.53 -25.47
CA ASP A 556 -33.21 25.32 -26.38
C ASP A 556 -31.89 25.91 -25.86
N TRP A 557 -31.66 25.80 -24.56
CA TRP A 557 -30.43 26.24 -23.88
C TRP A 557 -29.58 25.03 -23.50
N ASN A 558 -28.26 25.17 -23.52
CA ASN A 558 -27.36 24.10 -23.08
C ASN A 558 -27.63 23.72 -21.61
N GLY A 559 -27.37 22.45 -21.28
CA GLY A 559 -27.29 22.03 -19.88
C GLY A 559 -25.89 22.29 -19.30
N ALA A 560 -25.70 21.94 -18.02
CA ALA A 560 -24.42 22.04 -17.32
C ALA A 560 -23.83 20.66 -17.02
N GLY A 561 -22.65 20.37 -17.56
CA GLY A 561 -21.88 19.14 -17.36
C GLY A 561 -20.82 19.22 -16.26
N CYS A 562 -20.25 18.07 -15.95
CA CYS A 562 -19.05 17.92 -15.12
C CYS A 562 -18.08 16.93 -15.79
N HIS A 563 -17.66 17.21 -17.04
CA HIS A 563 -16.94 16.21 -17.83
C HIS A 563 -15.67 15.76 -17.10
N THR A 564 -15.44 14.46 -17.06
CA THR A 564 -14.36 13.86 -16.29
C THR A 564 -13.35 13.22 -17.22
N ASN A 565 -12.21 13.88 -17.37
CA ASN A 565 -11.02 13.39 -18.04
C ASN A 565 -10.32 12.35 -17.15
N PHE A 566 -9.99 11.18 -17.68
CA PHE A 566 -9.43 10.06 -16.90
C PHE A 566 -8.30 9.34 -17.66
N SER A 567 -7.23 9.00 -16.93
CA SER A 567 -6.17 8.11 -17.42
C SER A 567 -5.47 7.33 -16.32
N THR A 568 -4.93 6.16 -16.66
CA THR A 568 -3.97 5.40 -15.84
C THR A 568 -2.57 5.48 -16.46
N THR A 569 -1.55 5.00 -15.74
CA THR A 569 -0.18 4.89 -16.30
C THR A 569 -0.16 4.10 -17.60
N ALA A 570 -0.91 3.01 -17.69
CA ALA A 570 -0.99 2.18 -18.89
C ALA A 570 -1.62 2.92 -20.08
N MET A 571 -2.66 3.74 -19.85
CA MET A 571 -3.28 4.56 -20.90
C MET A 571 -2.33 5.66 -21.41
N ARG A 572 -1.46 6.19 -20.54
CA ARG A 572 -0.47 7.23 -20.89
C ARG A 572 0.82 6.67 -21.51
N ALA A 573 1.06 5.37 -21.39
CA ALA A 573 2.24 4.70 -21.93
C ALA A 573 2.14 4.49 -23.45
N LYS A 574 3.26 4.21 -24.12
CA LYS A 574 3.27 3.88 -25.56
C LYS A 574 2.39 2.64 -25.81
N GLY A 575 1.47 2.73 -26.79
CA GLY A 575 0.48 1.68 -27.05
C GLY A 575 -0.74 1.72 -26.12
N GLY A 576 -0.86 2.75 -25.28
CA GLY A 576 -1.93 2.91 -24.31
C GLY A 576 -3.32 3.14 -24.91
N TYR A 577 -3.45 3.41 -26.21
CA TYR A 577 -4.76 3.55 -26.87
C TYR A 577 -5.62 2.29 -26.74
N GLU A 578 -5.04 1.10 -26.87
CA GLU A 578 -5.78 -0.16 -26.68
C GLU A 578 -6.32 -0.29 -25.24
N VAL A 579 -5.57 0.23 -24.27
CA VAL A 579 -6.02 0.29 -22.87
C VAL A 579 -7.20 1.26 -22.73
N ILE A 580 -7.18 2.41 -23.43
CA ILE A 580 -8.31 3.35 -23.45
C ILE A 580 -9.56 2.67 -24.01
N ILE A 581 -9.44 1.97 -25.14
CA ILE A 581 -10.56 1.25 -25.77
C ILE A 581 -11.13 0.20 -24.81
N LYS A 582 -10.26 -0.62 -24.24
CA LYS A 582 -10.66 -1.63 -23.25
C LYS A 582 -11.43 -1.03 -22.07
N VAL A 583 -10.96 0.09 -21.52
CA VAL A 583 -11.64 0.78 -20.42
C VAL A 583 -13.01 1.31 -20.90
N CYS A 584 -13.10 1.91 -22.08
CA CYS A 584 -14.38 2.37 -22.65
C CYS A 584 -15.38 1.22 -22.82
N GLU A 585 -14.93 0.05 -23.28
CA GLU A 585 -15.78 -1.14 -23.40
C GLU A 585 -16.26 -1.67 -22.04
N ALA A 586 -15.39 -1.65 -21.02
CA ALA A 586 -15.76 -2.02 -19.66
C ALA A 586 -16.86 -1.10 -19.10
N PHE A 587 -16.74 0.21 -19.32
CA PHE A 587 -17.76 1.20 -18.95
C PHE A 587 -19.10 0.93 -19.62
N GLY A 588 -19.09 0.49 -20.89
CA GLY A 588 -20.29 0.12 -21.64
C GLY A 588 -21.06 -1.06 -21.04
N LYS A 589 -20.42 -1.92 -20.25
CA LYS A 589 -21.07 -3.05 -19.57
C LYS A 589 -21.79 -2.65 -18.29
N VAL A 590 -21.46 -1.51 -17.69
CA VAL A 590 -21.96 -1.07 -16.37
C VAL A 590 -22.57 0.34 -16.37
N VAL A 591 -23.08 0.79 -17.52
CA VAL A 591 -23.61 2.15 -17.74
C VAL A 591 -24.59 2.60 -16.66
N LYS A 592 -25.53 1.74 -16.26
CA LYS A 592 -26.53 2.08 -15.23
C LYS A 592 -25.90 2.44 -13.88
N GLN A 593 -24.83 1.75 -13.50
CA GLN A 593 -24.12 2.01 -12.24
C GLN A 593 -23.39 3.35 -12.29
N HIS A 594 -22.83 3.72 -13.45
CA HIS A 594 -22.25 5.05 -13.66
C HIS A 594 -23.30 6.15 -13.57
N ILE A 595 -24.40 6.03 -14.33
CA ILE A 595 -25.45 7.06 -14.36
C ILE A 595 -26.03 7.31 -12.96
N GLN A 596 -26.20 6.28 -12.13
CA GLN A 596 -26.68 6.41 -10.75
C GLN A 596 -25.78 7.30 -9.87
N ASP A 597 -24.47 7.33 -10.13
CA ASP A 597 -23.49 8.10 -9.37
C ASP A 597 -23.24 9.51 -10.00
N TYR A 598 -23.84 9.81 -11.15
CA TYR A 598 -23.43 10.92 -12.04
C TYR A 598 -24.29 12.19 -11.91
N GLY A 599 -25.01 12.33 -10.79
CA GLY A 599 -25.81 13.50 -10.45
C GLY A 599 -27.30 13.31 -10.72
N GLU A 600 -28.11 13.90 -9.86
CA GLU A 600 -29.57 13.88 -9.95
C GLU A 600 -30.06 14.77 -11.11
N ASP A 601 -31.25 14.49 -11.64
CA ASP A 601 -31.89 15.23 -12.75
C ASP A 601 -31.10 15.27 -14.07
N ASN A 602 -30.09 14.39 -14.20
CA ASN A 602 -29.20 14.37 -15.36
C ASN A 602 -29.92 13.87 -16.64
N ASP A 603 -31.08 13.21 -16.52
CA ASP A 603 -31.98 12.86 -17.64
C ASP A 603 -32.51 14.09 -18.38
N LYS A 604 -32.66 15.23 -17.68
CA LYS A 604 -33.06 16.51 -18.29
C LYS A 604 -31.95 17.10 -19.17
N ARG A 605 -30.71 16.69 -18.96
CA ARG A 605 -29.52 17.12 -19.71
C ARG A 605 -29.17 16.15 -20.83
N LEU A 606 -29.01 14.87 -20.50
CA LEU A 606 -28.57 13.79 -21.39
C LEU A 606 -29.70 13.29 -22.30
N THR A 607 -30.06 14.10 -23.29
CA THR A 607 -31.22 13.89 -24.17
C THR A 607 -30.85 13.49 -25.61
N GLY A 608 -29.55 13.43 -25.92
CA GLY A 608 -29.06 13.26 -27.29
C GLY A 608 -29.00 14.56 -28.11
N LYS A 609 -29.52 15.67 -27.56
CA LYS A 609 -29.43 17.03 -28.14
C LYS A 609 -28.32 17.82 -27.46
N HIS A 610 -27.98 18.99 -28.00
CA HIS A 610 -27.02 19.94 -27.41
C HIS A 610 -25.68 19.32 -27.02
N GLU A 611 -25.08 18.55 -27.94
CA GLU A 611 -23.78 17.92 -27.73
C GLU A 611 -23.74 16.93 -26.55
N THR A 612 -24.86 16.29 -26.23
CA THR A 612 -24.92 15.19 -25.24
C THR A 612 -25.29 13.86 -25.91
N CYS A 613 -24.95 12.76 -25.26
CA CYS A 613 -25.53 11.45 -25.57
C CYS A 613 -26.82 11.26 -24.77
N ASP A 614 -27.80 10.54 -25.33
CA ASP A 614 -28.99 10.11 -24.60
C ASP A 614 -28.61 9.24 -23.39
N ILE A 615 -29.28 9.45 -22.25
CA ILE A 615 -28.95 8.81 -20.96
C ILE A 615 -29.05 7.28 -20.99
N ASN A 616 -29.89 6.72 -21.86
CA ASN A 616 -30.10 5.28 -22.00
C ASN A 616 -29.18 4.64 -23.05
N THR A 617 -28.40 5.47 -23.75
CA THR A 617 -27.53 5.05 -24.84
C THR A 617 -26.07 5.20 -24.42
N PHE A 618 -25.25 4.18 -24.65
CA PHE A 618 -23.81 4.28 -24.45
C PHE A 618 -23.06 4.20 -25.78
N LYS A 619 -22.23 5.22 -26.03
CA LYS A 619 -21.35 5.29 -27.19
C LYS A 619 -20.02 5.90 -26.77
N TYR A 620 -18.93 5.44 -27.36
CA TYR A 620 -17.66 6.14 -27.31
C TYR A 620 -17.14 6.40 -28.73
N GLY A 621 -16.31 7.42 -28.91
CA GLY A 621 -15.75 7.72 -30.23
C GLY A 621 -14.73 8.85 -30.22
N VAL A 622 -13.91 8.89 -31.28
CA VAL A 622 -12.83 9.87 -31.36
C VAL A 622 -13.34 11.25 -31.80
N ALA A 623 -13.04 12.26 -30.98
CA ALA A 623 -13.53 13.62 -31.08
C ALA A 623 -15.05 13.74 -31.29
N ASN A 624 -15.83 12.76 -30.82
CA ASN A 624 -17.28 12.77 -30.93
C ASN A 624 -17.89 13.40 -29.66
N ARG A 625 -18.30 14.67 -29.76
CA ARG A 625 -18.96 15.35 -28.64
C ARG A 625 -20.33 14.72 -28.31
N ALA A 626 -21.06 14.17 -29.27
CA ALA A 626 -22.35 13.52 -29.00
C ALA A 626 -22.22 12.10 -28.39
N ALA A 627 -21.00 11.61 -28.13
CA ALA A 627 -20.78 10.33 -27.47
C ALA A 627 -20.84 10.48 -25.94
N SER A 628 -21.09 9.35 -25.26
CA SER A 628 -21.01 9.26 -23.79
C SER A 628 -19.58 9.46 -23.32
N ILE A 629 -18.63 8.83 -23.99
CA ILE A 629 -17.19 9.01 -23.77
C ILE A 629 -16.55 9.49 -25.06
N ARG A 630 -15.84 10.61 -24.98
CA ARG A 630 -15.03 11.12 -26.08
C ARG A 630 -13.59 10.71 -25.87
N ILE A 631 -12.97 10.19 -26.93
CA ILE A 631 -11.52 10.01 -26.96
C ILE A 631 -10.92 11.21 -27.70
N PRO A 632 -9.99 11.97 -27.11
CA PRO A 632 -9.34 13.09 -27.78
C PRO A 632 -8.63 12.66 -29.07
N ARG A 633 -8.64 13.52 -30.09
CA ARG A 633 -7.96 13.26 -31.38
C ARG A 633 -6.46 13.04 -31.20
N ASP A 634 -5.84 13.77 -30.27
CA ASP A 634 -4.43 13.60 -29.95
C ASP A 634 -4.14 12.24 -29.31
N ALA A 635 -5.08 11.68 -28.53
CA ALA A 635 -4.91 10.36 -27.93
C ALA A 635 -4.94 9.23 -28.97
N GLU A 636 -5.83 9.34 -29.97
CA GLU A 636 -5.86 8.46 -31.15
C GLU A 636 -4.55 8.59 -31.95
N LYS A 637 -4.18 9.82 -32.30
CA LYS A 637 -2.99 10.11 -33.11
C LYS A 637 -1.69 9.62 -32.47
N ASP A 638 -1.52 9.84 -31.16
CA ASP A 638 -0.30 9.47 -30.44
C ASP A 638 -0.32 8.01 -29.96
N GLY A 639 -1.43 7.30 -30.13
CA GLY A 639 -1.62 5.92 -29.67
C GLY A 639 -1.59 5.78 -28.15
N ARG A 640 -1.90 6.85 -27.40
CA ARG A 640 -1.88 6.94 -25.92
C ARG A 640 -2.49 8.25 -25.43
N GLY A 641 -2.97 8.31 -24.19
CA GLY A 641 -3.46 9.54 -23.59
C GLY A 641 -4.49 9.32 -22.49
N TYR A 642 -5.65 9.96 -22.64
CA TYR A 642 -6.76 9.93 -21.70
C TYR A 642 -8.09 9.80 -22.44
N MET A 643 -9.17 9.50 -21.72
CA MET A 643 -10.56 9.57 -22.20
C MET A 643 -11.33 10.65 -21.44
N GLU A 644 -12.40 11.17 -22.02
CA GLU A 644 -13.29 12.17 -21.43
C GLU A 644 -14.70 11.56 -21.27
N ASP A 645 -15.11 11.29 -20.03
CA ASP A 645 -16.49 10.88 -19.73
C ASP A 645 -17.39 12.11 -19.63
N ARG A 646 -18.32 12.26 -20.58
CA ARG A 646 -19.17 13.45 -20.72
C ARG A 646 -20.52 13.33 -19.98
N ARG A 647 -20.75 12.18 -19.35
CA ARG A 647 -22.02 11.85 -18.70
C ARG A 647 -22.25 12.49 -17.32
N PRO A 648 -21.24 12.79 -16.48
CA PRO A 648 -21.52 13.43 -15.19
C PRO A 648 -22.20 14.80 -15.36
N GLY A 649 -23.28 15.04 -14.61
CA GLY A 649 -23.94 16.35 -14.53
C GLY A 649 -23.18 17.30 -13.61
N ALA A 650 -23.35 18.61 -13.80
CA ALA A 650 -22.66 19.66 -13.02
C ALA A 650 -22.81 19.49 -11.49
N ASN A 651 -23.91 18.91 -11.01
CA ASN A 651 -24.20 18.68 -9.60
C ASN A 651 -23.58 17.39 -9.03
N CYS A 652 -22.85 16.61 -9.82
CA CYS A 652 -22.33 15.33 -9.36
C CYS A 652 -21.41 15.49 -8.14
N ASP A 653 -21.36 14.46 -7.30
CA ASP A 653 -20.33 14.31 -6.28
C ASP A 653 -19.03 13.81 -6.93
N PRO A 654 -17.95 14.61 -6.95
CA PRO A 654 -16.70 14.22 -7.60
C PRO A 654 -16.09 12.96 -6.97
N TYR A 655 -16.28 12.69 -5.68
CA TYR A 655 -15.77 11.47 -5.05
C TYR A 655 -16.49 10.23 -5.58
N ARG A 656 -17.82 10.27 -5.72
CA ARG A 656 -18.60 9.15 -6.28
C ARG A 656 -18.26 8.88 -7.74
N VAL A 657 -18.17 9.94 -8.55
CA VAL A 657 -17.80 9.82 -9.97
C VAL A 657 -16.42 9.15 -10.13
N CYS A 658 -15.42 9.66 -9.41
CA CYS A 658 -14.06 9.13 -9.50
C CYS A 658 -13.94 7.73 -8.89
N ASN A 659 -14.68 7.43 -7.80
CA ASN A 659 -14.75 6.10 -7.20
C ASN A 659 -15.30 5.07 -8.20
N ARG A 660 -16.43 5.39 -8.85
CA ARG A 660 -17.04 4.53 -9.86
C ARG A 660 -16.10 4.26 -11.03
N ILE A 661 -15.44 5.31 -11.54
CA ILE A 661 -14.45 5.20 -12.63
C ILE A 661 -13.31 4.26 -12.25
N ILE A 662 -12.73 4.41 -11.05
CA ILE A 662 -11.57 3.59 -10.66
C ILE A 662 -11.96 2.15 -10.37
N ILE A 663 -13.15 1.88 -9.81
CA ILE A 663 -13.66 0.52 -9.61
C ILE A 663 -13.78 -0.20 -10.94
N THR A 664 -14.51 0.36 -11.91
CA THR A 664 -14.72 -0.28 -13.22
C THR A 664 -13.42 -0.46 -13.99
N THR A 665 -12.51 0.52 -13.90
CA THR A 665 -11.18 0.41 -14.52
C THR A 665 -10.37 -0.69 -13.85
N GLY A 666 -10.30 -0.70 -12.52
CA GLY A 666 -9.56 -1.67 -11.73
C GLY A 666 -10.03 -3.10 -11.98
N GLU A 667 -11.33 -3.35 -11.92
CA GLU A 667 -11.92 -4.67 -12.20
C GLU A 667 -11.58 -5.18 -13.60
N CYS A 668 -11.60 -4.31 -14.63
CA CYS A 668 -11.26 -4.74 -15.98
C CYS A 668 -9.76 -5.01 -16.15
N MET A 669 -8.89 -4.32 -15.40
CA MET A 669 -7.45 -4.56 -15.43
C MET A 669 -7.08 -5.82 -14.64
N ASP A 670 -7.72 -6.06 -13.50
CA ASP A 670 -7.54 -7.25 -12.68
C ASP A 670 -7.93 -8.52 -13.46
N GLN A 671 -8.95 -8.45 -14.33
CA GLN A 671 -9.29 -9.56 -15.22
C GLN A 671 -8.13 -10.05 -16.09
N ASP A 672 -7.24 -9.17 -16.57
CA ASP A 672 -6.06 -9.61 -17.35
C ASP A 672 -5.08 -10.40 -16.49
N ILE A 673 -4.91 -9.98 -15.23
CA ILE A 673 -4.04 -10.65 -14.26
C ILE A 673 -4.62 -12.03 -13.95
N VAL A 674 -5.94 -12.12 -13.73
CA VAL A 674 -6.65 -13.37 -13.49
C VAL A 674 -6.53 -14.31 -14.70
N THR A 675 -6.83 -13.82 -15.90
CA THR A 675 -6.73 -14.63 -17.13
C THR A 675 -5.29 -15.06 -17.41
N GLY A 676 -4.32 -14.15 -17.28
CA GLY A 676 -2.90 -14.46 -17.48
C GLY A 676 -2.37 -15.47 -16.48
N GLY A 677 -2.77 -15.36 -15.21
CA GLY A 677 -2.36 -16.33 -14.18
C GLY A 677 -3.06 -17.69 -14.33
N GLY A 678 -4.28 -17.73 -14.86
CA GLY A 678 -4.97 -18.97 -15.19
C GLY A 678 -4.48 -19.66 -16.46
N ALA A 679 -3.84 -18.92 -17.38
CA ALA A 679 -3.34 -19.42 -18.67
C ALA A 679 -1.91 -20.02 -18.61
N LYS A 680 -1.25 -19.94 -17.46
CA LYS A 680 0.11 -20.43 -17.24
C LYS A 680 0.16 -21.34 -16.03
N HIS A 681 0.84 -22.46 -16.15
CA HIS A 681 1.11 -23.37 -15.05
C HIS A 681 2.56 -23.21 -14.57
N ALA A 682 2.76 -23.33 -13.26
CA ALA A 682 4.07 -23.44 -12.66
C ALA A 682 4.03 -24.39 -11.48
N ALA A 683 4.98 -25.31 -11.42
CA ALA A 683 5.06 -26.35 -10.39
C ALA A 683 6.43 -26.34 -9.69
N PHE A 684 6.44 -26.85 -8.45
CA PHE A 684 7.67 -27.21 -7.77
C PHE A 684 7.84 -28.74 -7.90
N VAL A 685 8.86 -29.16 -8.65
CA VAL A 685 9.16 -30.57 -8.88
C VAL A 685 10.44 -30.89 -8.13
N PHE A 686 10.53 -32.02 -7.43
CA PHE A 686 11.80 -32.43 -6.84
C PHE A 686 12.02 -33.94 -6.88
N ILE A 687 13.28 -34.31 -7.04
CA ILE A 687 13.77 -35.68 -6.90
C ILE A 687 13.93 -35.96 -5.41
N LYS A 688 13.29 -37.04 -4.94
CA LYS A 688 13.34 -37.50 -3.55
C LYS A 688 14.74 -37.98 -3.19
N PRO A 689 15.14 -37.93 -1.90
CA PRO A 689 16.51 -38.19 -1.48
C PRO A 689 17.12 -39.52 -1.94
N HIS A 690 16.34 -40.60 -1.98
CA HIS A 690 16.80 -41.92 -2.41
C HIS A 690 17.16 -41.98 -3.92
N ALA A 691 16.72 -41.01 -4.72
CA ALA A 691 16.86 -41.00 -6.18
C ALA A 691 17.73 -39.84 -6.70
N VAL A 692 18.40 -39.07 -5.83
CA VAL A 692 19.25 -37.95 -6.27
C VAL A 692 20.58 -38.44 -6.85
N TYR A 693 20.52 -38.88 -8.11
CA TYR A 693 21.66 -39.28 -8.94
C TYR A 693 21.69 -38.44 -10.22
N ASP A 694 22.87 -38.21 -10.79
CA ASP A 694 23.00 -37.37 -11.99
C ASP A 694 22.19 -37.93 -13.18
N LYS A 695 22.17 -39.26 -13.36
CA LYS A 695 21.32 -39.92 -14.36
C LYS A 695 19.81 -39.64 -14.18
N VAL A 696 19.34 -39.56 -12.93
CA VAL A 696 17.93 -39.24 -12.64
C VAL A 696 17.66 -37.76 -12.89
N LYS A 697 18.64 -36.88 -12.59
CA LYS A 697 18.53 -35.45 -12.92
C LYS A 697 18.41 -35.25 -14.43
N ASP A 698 19.26 -35.92 -15.21
CA ASP A 698 19.23 -35.86 -16.67
C ASP A 698 17.91 -36.39 -17.23
N LEU A 699 17.42 -37.53 -16.73
CA LEU A 699 16.11 -38.08 -17.10
C LEU A 699 14.95 -37.10 -16.81
N VAL A 700 14.94 -36.45 -15.64
CA VAL A 700 13.90 -35.46 -15.31
C VAL A 700 13.96 -34.28 -16.26
N LYS A 701 15.16 -33.76 -16.56
CA LYS A 701 15.34 -32.66 -17.52
C LYS A 701 14.84 -33.01 -18.91
N GLU A 702 15.21 -34.19 -19.41
CA GLU A 702 14.81 -34.68 -20.72
C GLU A 702 13.28 -34.82 -20.80
N LYS A 703 12.65 -35.46 -19.83
CA LYS A 703 11.20 -35.66 -19.82
C LYS A 703 10.41 -34.36 -19.69
N LEU A 704 10.88 -33.40 -18.90
CA LEU A 704 10.26 -32.08 -18.83
C LEU A 704 10.35 -31.38 -20.19
N ALA A 705 11.52 -31.41 -20.84
CA ALA A 705 11.72 -30.80 -22.15
C ALA A 705 10.86 -31.45 -23.25
N GLU A 706 10.74 -32.79 -23.26
CA GLU A 706 9.88 -33.54 -24.20
C GLU A 706 8.42 -33.08 -24.19
N HIS A 707 7.92 -32.64 -23.02
CA HIS A 707 6.55 -32.18 -22.83
C HIS A 707 6.41 -30.65 -22.92
N GLY A 708 7.43 -29.94 -23.40
CA GLY A 708 7.42 -28.48 -23.53
C GLY A 708 7.44 -27.73 -22.20
N ILE A 709 7.88 -28.38 -21.12
CA ILE A 709 7.97 -27.76 -19.80
C ILE A 709 9.32 -27.06 -19.64
N THR A 710 9.28 -25.76 -19.33
CA THR A 710 10.47 -24.93 -19.17
C THR A 710 10.95 -24.93 -17.73
N ILE A 711 12.24 -25.22 -17.51
CA ILE A 711 12.88 -25.09 -16.20
C ILE A 711 13.33 -23.63 -16.00
N LYS A 712 12.87 -22.99 -14.93
CA LYS A 712 13.18 -21.61 -14.55
C LYS A 712 14.38 -21.51 -13.62
N SER A 713 14.41 -22.41 -12.65
CA SER A 713 15.49 -22.57 -11.71
C SER A 713 15.57 -24.02 -11.28
N GLU A 714 16.76 -24.45 -10.88
CA GLU A 714 16.99 -25.78 -10.33
C GLU A 714 18.06 -25.69 -9.26
N GLY A 715 18.08 -26.66 -8.35
CA GLY A 715 19.11 -26.67 -7.32
C GLY A 715 18.96 -27.79 -6.31
N GLN A 716 19.90 -27.84 -5.37
CA GLN A 716 19.93 -28.86 -4.33
C GLN A 716 19.62 -28.23 -2.97
N ILE A 717 18.69 -28.84 -2.22
CA ILE A 717 18.38 -28.45 -0.84
C ILE A 717 18.77 -29.61 0.06
N LYS A 718 19.82 -29.40 0.87
CA LYS A 718 20.39 -30.42 1.75
C LYS A 718 19.52 -30.69 2.97
N ALA A 719 19.59 -31.91 3.49
CA ALA A 719 18.87 -32.38 4.67
C ALA A 719 18.95 -31.42 5.86
N GLU A 720 20.12 -30.80 6.09
CA GLU A 720 20.27 -29.86 7.20
C GLU A 720 19.34 -28.65 7.04
N THR A 721 19.22 -28.12 5.82
CA THR A 721 18.32 -26.99 5.52
C THR A 721 16.87 -27.42 5.63
N ILE A 722 16.52 -28.60 5.10
CA ILE A 722 15.17 -29.16 5.18
C ILE A 722 14.72 -29.27 6.64
N ASP A 723 15.56 -29.86 7.48
CA ASP A 723 15.27 -30.10 8.90
C ASP A 723 15.12 -28.80 9.68
N LYS A 724 16.12 -27.90 9.61
CA LYS A 724 16.09 -26.67 10.42
C LYS A 724 15.03 -25.68 9.93
N LYS A 725 14.64 -25.67 8.65
CA LYS A 725 13.53 -24.83 8.16
C LYS A 725 12.19 -25.55 8.24
N LYS A 726 12.15 -26.81 8.72
CA LYS A 726 10.96 -27.66 8.76
C LYS A 726 10.25 -27.77 7.40
N LEU A 727 10.99 -27.72 6.29
CA LEU A 727 10.39 -27.63 4.93
C LEU A 727 9.51 -28.83 4.62
N ILE A 728 9.98 -30.03 4.98
CA ILE A 728 9.23 -31.26 4.76
C ILE A 728 8.04 -31.39 5.71
N ASP A 729 8.14 -30.81 6.91
CA ASP A 729 7.06 -30.79 7.89
C ASP A 729 5.92 -29.86 7.44
N VAL A 730 6.26 -28.69 6.88
CA VAL A 730 5.27 -27.78 6.27
C VAL A 730 4.67 -28.41 5.00
N HIS A 731 5.49 -29.05 4.18
CA HIS A 731 5.03 -29.73 2.97
C HIS A 731 4.03 -30.86 3.26
N TYR A 732 4.21 -31.61 4.35
CA TYR A 732 3.26 -32.63 4.82
C TYR A 732 2.40 -32.14 6.00
N GLY A 733 2.12 -30.83 6.08
CA GLY A 733 1.55 -30.17 7.26
C GLY A 733 0.38 -30.91 7.92
N ALA A 734 -0.60 -31.39 7.16
CA ALA A 734 -1.77 -32.10 7.68
C ALA A 734 -1.46 -33.46 8.34
N ILE A 735 -0.41 -34.16 7.88
CA ILE A 735 0.06 -35.45 8.41
C ILE A 735 1.05 -35.19 9.55
N ALA A 736 1.98 -34.26 9.32
CA ALA A 736 2.99 -33.83 10.29
C ALA A 736 2.35 -33.28 11.55
N ALA A 737 1.32 -32.43 11.44
CA ALA A 737 0.63 -31.88 12.59
C ALA A 737 0.04 -32.96 13.49
N LYS A 738 -0.60 -34.00 12.91
CA LYS A 738 -1.16 -35.13 13.68
C LYS A 738 -0.09 -36.04 14.28
N ALA A 739 1.06 -36.18 13.61
CA ALA A 739 2.15 -37.04 14.04
C ALA A 739 3.09 -36.36 15.07
N VAL A 740 3.17 -35.03 15.06
CA VAL A 740 4.21 -34.28 15.78
C VAL A 740 3.64 -33.30 16.80
N SER A 741 2.62 -32.51 16.46
CA SER A 741 2.24 -31.33 17.24
C SER A 741 0.88 -31.39 17.91
N MET A 742 -0.09 -32.09 17.32
CA MET A 742 -1.44 -32.23 17.88
C MET A 742 -1.45 -33.29 18.98
N LYS A 743 -2.13 -32.99 20.08
CA LYS A 743 -2.38 -33.97 21.14
C LYS A 743 -3.51 -34.91 20.74
N PRO A 744 -3.52 -36.15 21.23
CA PRO A 744 -4.62 -37.08 21.02
C PRO A 744 -6.00 -36.49 21.29
N SER A 745 -6.14 -35.64 22.32
CA SER A 745 -7.39 -34.98 22.69
C SER A 745 -7.89 -33.93 21.68
N GLU A 746 -7.02 -33.48 20.78
CA GLU A 746 -7.32 -32.50 19.73
C GLU A 746 -7.68 -33.18 18.40
N LEU A 747 -7.53 -34.51 18.32
CA LEU A 747 -7.85 -35.29 17.12
C LEU A 747 -9.34 -35.65 17.12
N THR A 748 -10.02 -35.31 16.03
CA THR A 748 -11.41 -35.72 15.81
C THR A 748 -11.44 -37.05 15.05
N VAL A 749 -11.89 -38.12 15.71
CA VAL A 749 -12.10 -39.44 15.11
C VAL A 749 -13.60 -39.65 14.91
N GLN A 750 -14.04 -39.90 13.68
CA GLN A 750 -15.47 -40.09 13.37
C GLN A 750 -16.04 -41.35 14.02
N ASP A 751 -17.33 -41.35 14.35
CA ASP A 751 -18.02 -42.47 15.01
C ASP A 751 -17.82 -43.81 14.30
N LYS A 752 -17.81 -43.79 12.96
CA LYS A 752 -17.52 -44.97 12.14
C LYS A 752 -16.12 -45.53 12.43
N ALA A 753 -15.11 -44.66 12.42
CA ALA A 753 -13.72 -45.02 12.69
C ALA A 753 -13.50 -45.47 14.14
N GLN A 754 -14.25 -44.93 15.10
CA GLN A 754 -14.22 -45.39 16.49
C GLN A 754 -14.80 -46.81 16.64
N LYS A 755 -15.91 -47.13 15.94
CA LYS A 755 -16.48 -48.48 15.92
C LYS A 755 -15.54 -49.49 15.25
N GLU A 756 -14.91 -49.09 14.15
CA GLU A 756 -13.90 -49.92 13.47
C GLU A 756 -12.67 -50.15 14.37
N PHE A 757 -12.23 -49.13 15.12
CA PHE A 757 -11.17 -49.26 16.11
C PHE A 757 -11.52 -50.28 17.19
N GLU A 758 -12.73 -50.20 17.75
CA GLU A 758 -13.19 -51.14 18.78
C GLU A 758 -13.30 -52.57 18.24
N THR A 759 -13.79 -52.72 17.01
CA THR A 759 -13.86 -54.02 16.33
C THR A 759 -12.47 -54.63 16.14
N GLN A 760 -11.49 -53.81 15.78
CA GLN A 760 -10.14 -54.27 15.46
C GLN A 760 -9.29 -54.54 16.71
N PHE A 761 -9.32 -53.64 17.69
CA PHE A 761 -8.46 -53.72 18.87
C PHE A 761 -9.15 -54.27 20.13
N GLY A 762 -10.45 -54.54 20.06
CA GLY A 762 -11.24 -55.11 21.17
C GLY A 762 -11.45 -54.16 22.34
N VAL A 763 -11.20 -52.86 22.15
CA VAL A 763 -11.32 -51.82 23.18
C VAL A 763 -11.90 -50.54 22.58
N ALA A 764 -12.85 -49.92 23.28
CA ALA A 764 -13.46 -48.68 22.84
C ALA A 764 -12.44 -47.53 22.74
N TRP A 765 -12.56 -46.71 21.71
CA TRP A 765 -11.70 -45.53 21.50
C TRP A 765 -11.74 -44.57 22.71
N SER A 766 -12.92 -44.34 23.28
CA SER A 766 -13.09 -43.51 24.48
C SER A 766 -12.29 -44.04 25.68
N LYS A 767 -12.21 -45.36 25.84
CA LYS A 767 -11.50 -46.01 26.95
C LYS A 767 -9.99 -45.84 26.83
N VAL A 768 -9.41 -46.07 25.64
CA VAL A 768 -7.95 -45.88 25.44
C VAL A 768 -7.53 -44.41 25.54
N MET A 769 -8.44 -43.48 25.24
CA MET A 769 -8.25 -42.05 25.45
C MET A 769 -8.29 -41.68 26.94
N GLU A 770 -9.24 -42.22 27.70
CA GLU A 770 -9.35 -42.03 29.16
C GLU A 770 -8.13 -42.62 29.90
N GLU A 771 -7.67 -43.81 29.48
CA GLU A 771 -6.50 -44.49 30.04
C GLU A 771 -5.16 -43.86 29.61
N GLY A 772 -5.17 -42.86 28.72
CA GLY A 772 -3.96 -42.17 28.26
C GLY A 772 -3.00 -43.06 27.45
N LEU A 773 -3.54 -43.99 26.68
CA LEU A 773 -2.77 -44.95 25.86
C LEU A 773 -2.54 -44.50 24.42
N VAL A 774 -3.15 -43.38 24.01
CA VAL A 774 -3.00 -42.83 22.66
C VAL A 774 -1.95 -41.73 22.66
N TYR A 775 -1.05 -41.73 21.68
CA TYR A 775 0.03 -40.76 21.52
C TYR A 775 0.19 -40.38 20.04
N ASN A 776 0.58 -39.14 19.76
CA ASN A 776 1.16 -38.82 18.45
C ASN A 776 2.54 -39.51 18.32
N ALA A 777 3.08 -39.62 17.10
CA ALA A 777 4.35 -40.30 16.88
C ALA A 777 5.52 -39.71 17.70
N MET A 778 5.58 -38.39 17.90
CA MET A 778 6.66 -37.76 18.66
C MET A 778 6.59 -38.12 20.16
N ASP A 779 5.40 -38.03 20.74
CA ASP A 779 5.15 -38.36 22.14
C ASP A 779 5.25 -39.86 22.39
N ALA A 780 4.88 -40.69 21.41
CA ALA A 780 5.03 -42.14 21.46
C ALA A 780 6.51 -42.55 21.52
N ALA A 781 7.36 -41.98 20.66
CA ALA A 781 8.80 -42.25 20.68
C ALA A 781 9.40 -41.88 22.06
N LYS A 782 9.01 -40.71 22.58
CA LYS A 782 9.41 -40.27 23.93
C LYS A 782 8.91 -41.19 25.04
N LYS A 783 7.67 -41.66 24.96
CA LYS A 783 7.05 -42.57 25.94
C LYS A 783 7.73 -43.94 25.97
N LEU A 784 8.09 -44.45 24.79
CA LEU A 784 8.76 -45.74 24.63
C LEU A 784 10.27 -45.66 24.86
N GLY A 785 10.84 -44.45 24.97
CA GLY A 785 12.29 -44.24 25.15
C GLY A 785 13.12 -44.64 23.94
N ILE A 786 12.52 -44.61 22.74
CA ILE A 786 13.15 -44.99 21.47
C ILE A 786 13.30 -43.76 20.57
N ALA A 787 14.20 -43.84 19.61
CA ALA A 787 14.34 -42.79 18.60
C ALA A 787 13.15 -42.82 17.61
N GLY A 788 12.87 -41.69 16.95
CA GLY A 788 11.70 -41.58 16.06
C GLY A 788 11.78 -42.51 14.84
N ASP A 789 12.98 -42.71 14.31
CA ASP A 789 13.28 -43.71 13.29
C ASP A 789 13.01 -45.14 13.77
N GLU A 790 13.44 -45.49 14.99
CA GLU A 790 13.15 -46.79 15.61
C GLU A 790 11.64 -47.00 15.83
N LEU A 791 10.90 -45.95 16.22
CA LEU A 791 9.43 -46.00 16.27
C LEU A 791 8.84 -46.24 14.87
N GLY A 792 9.36 -45.54 13.87
CA GLY A 792 8.97 -45.72 12.47
C GLY A 792 9.17 -47.15 12.02
N GLU A 793 10.32 -47.76 12.29
CA GLU A 793 10.61 -49.16 11.96
C GLU A 793 9.67 -50.16 12.67
N LYS A 794 9.32 -49.90 13.93
CA LYS A 794 8.30 -50.70 14.64
C LYS A 794 6.93 -50.53 14.00
N TYR A 795 6.58 -49.31 13.61
CA TYR A 795 5.30 -48.98 12.98
C TYR A 795 5.17 -49.58 11.58
N ASP A 796 6.23 -49.57 10.79
CA ASP A 796 6.26 -50.10 9.41
C ASP A 796 6.10 -51.64 9.37
N LYS A 797 6.33 -52.33 10.50
CA LYS A 797 6.07 -53.78 10.66
C LYS A 797 4.60 -54.11 10.99
N LEU A 798 3.76 -53.11 11.24
CA LEU A 798 2.35 -53.32 11.58
C LEU A 798 1.54 -53.78 10.35
N LYS A 799 0.58 -54.67 10.57
CA LYS A 799 -0.26 -55.26 9.53
C LYS A 799 -1.58 -54.53 9.42
N LYS A 800 -1.88 -54.01 8.22
CA LYS A 800 -3.11 -53.28 7.93
C LYS A 800 -4.35 -54.14 8.17
N GLY A 801 -5.30 -53.65 8.96
CA GLY A 801 -6.50 -54.38 9.35
C GLY A 801 -6.33 -55.34 10.54
N GLU A 802 -5.10 -55.52 11.05
CA GLU A 802 -4.81 -56.27 12.28
C GLU A 802 -4.28 -55.32 13.35
N THR A 803 -3.10 -54.74 13.16
CA THR A 803 -2.41 -53.90 14.16
C THR A 803 -2.34 -52.42 13.79
N ILE A 804 -2.86 -52.03 12.62
CA ILE A 804 -3.01 -50.63 12.19
C ILE A 804 -4.36 -50.40 11.51
N ILE A 805 -4.99 -49.26 11.80
CA ILE A 805 -6.28 -48.81 11.27
C ILE A 805 -6.13 -47.44 10.60
N LYS A 806 -6.94 -47.19 9.55
CA LYS A 806 -7.04 -45.89 8.87
C LYS A 806 -8.31 -45.18 9.32
N PHE A 807 -8.17 -44.02 9.97
CA PHE A 807 -9.30 -43.17 10.38
C PHE A 807 -9.77 -42.22 9.29
N GLY A 808 -8.91 -41.88 8.33
CA GLY A 808 -9.22 -40.97 7.24
C GLY A 808 -8.01 -40.73 6.31
N GLY A 809 -8.13 -39.78 5.38
CA GLY A 809 -7.02 -39.36 4.51
C GLY A 809 -5.81 -38.94 5.34
N GLY A 810 -4.67 -39.62 5.18
CA GLY A 810 -3.44 -39.32 5.92
C GLY A 810 -3.52 -39.45 7.44
N PHE A 811 -4.55 -40.12 7.99
CA PHE A 811 -4.77 -40.26 9.43
C PHE A 811 -4.91 -41.74 9.81
N TYR A 812 -3.88 -42.26 10.47
CA TYR A 812 -3.72 -43.67 10.83
C TYR A 812 -3.40 -43.82 12.31
N CYS A 813 -3.86 -44.92 12.90
CA CYS A 813 -3.56 -45.31 14.27
C CYS A 813 -3.04 -46.75 14.26
N GLY A 814 -1.86 -46.97 14.85
CA GLY A 814 -1.24 -48.29 14.94
C GLY A 814 -0.94 -48.65 16.38
N LYS A 815 -1.16 -49.91 16.76
CA LYS A 815 -0.78 -50.40 18.08
C LYS A 815 0.69 -50.81 18.07
N VAL A 816 1.53 -50.07 18.81
CA VAL A 816 2.96 -50.35 18.98
C VAL A 816 3.18 -50.71 20.44
N ASP A 817 3.65 -51.92 20.70
CA ASP A 817 3.74 -52.48 22.04
C ASP A 817 2.38 -52.35 22.78
N ASP A 818 2.35 -51.64 23.91
CA ASP A 818 1.14 -51.44 24.72
C ASP A 818 0.43 -50.08 24.47
N ILE A 819 0.84 -49.31 23.46
CA ILE A 819 0.28 -47.98 23.17
C ILE A 819 -0.26 -47.86 21.73
N TYR A 820 -1.10 -46.85 21.51
CA TYR A 820 -1.69 -46.51 20.22
C TYR A 820 -1.03 -45.25 19.65
N VAL A 821 -0.42 -45.38 18.48
CA VAL A 821 0.43 -44.35 17.87
C VAL A 821 -0.24 -43.78 16.62
N ILE A 822 -0.43 -42.46 16.62
CA ILE A 822 -0.97 -41.73 15.46
C ILE A 822 0.13 -41.42 14.47
N ASN A 823 -0.07 -41.82 13.21
CA ASN A 823 0.82 -41.55 12.08
C ASN A 823 2.30 -41.88 12.36
N GLY A 824 2.59 -43.03 13.01
CA GLY A 824 3.98 -43.43 13.36
C GLY A 824 4.93 -43.50 12.16
N PHE A 825 4.42 -43.87 10.97
CA PHE A 825 5.16 -43.86 9.70
C PHE A 825 5.74 -42.49 9.33
N TYR A 826 5.20 -41.39 9.87
CA TYR A 826 5.69 -40.04 9.56
C TYR A 826 7.16 -39.87 9.98
N MET A 827 7.59 -40.54 11.05
CA MET A 827 8.96 -40.42 11.55
C MET A 827 9.99 -41.06 10.61
N SER A 828 9.69 -42.26 10.09
CA SER A 828 10.54 -42.90 9.07
C SER A 828 10.54 -42.10 7.76
N MET A 829 9.37 -41.60 7.33
CA MET A 829 9.26 -40.76 6.14
C MET A 829 10.07 -39.46 6.28
N ARG A 830 9.93 -38.72 7.39
CA ARG A 830 10.68 -37.50 7.68
C ARG A 830 12.18 -37.77 7.69
N GLY A 831 12.59 -38.87 8.32
CA GLY A 831 13.99 -39.30 8.42
C GLY A 831 14.69 -39.37 7.07
N LYS A 832 14.00 -39.83 6.01
CA LYS A 832 14.57 -39.91 4.65
C LYS A 832 15.02 -38.55 4.10
N PHE A 833 14.32 -37.47 4.46
CA PHE A 833 14.61 -36.11 4.03
C PHE A 833 15.58 -35.35 4.94
N THR A 834 15.66 -35.75 6.20
CA THR A 834 16.49 -35.06 7.22
C THR A 834 17.75 -35.83 7.59
N ALA A 835 17.95 -37.05 7.07
CA ALA A 835 19.15 -37.84 7.28
C ALA A 835 20.40 -37.12 6.77
N LYS A 836 21.47 -37.13 7.57
CA LYS A 836 22.72 -36.46 7.24
C LYS A 836 23.28 -36.98 5.90
N GLY A 837 23.68 -36.06 5.04
CA GLY A 837 24.25 -36.38 3.73
C GLY A 837 23.20 -36.60 2.62
N THR A 838 21.91 -36.57 2.93
CA THR A 838 20.85 -36.61 1.92
C THR A 838 20.43 -35.19 1.50
N SER A 839 19.68 -35.10 0.40
CA SER A 839 19.17 -33.84 -0.15
C SER A 839 18.02 -34.12 -1.09
N ILE A 840 17.21 -33.11 -1.40
CA ILE A 840 16.41 -33.12 -2.63
C ILE A 840 17.13 -32.35 -3.74
N TYR A 841 16.78 -32.65 -4.98
CA TYR A 841 17.13 -31.83 -6.14
C TYR A 841 15.85 -31.33 -6.80
N TYR A 842 15.65 -30.02 -6.85
CA TYR A 842 14.41 -29.40 -7.30
C TYR A 842 14.53 -28.76 -8.68
N TYR A 843 13.38 -28.60 -9.31
CA TYR A 843 13.13 -27.85 -10.53
C TYR A 843 11.90 -26.97 -10.29
N GLU A 844 12.07 -25.67 -10.46
CA GLU A 844 10.96 -24.73 -10.63
C GLU A 844 10.62 -24.69 -12.13
N VAL A 845 9.42 -25.11 -12.48
CA VAL A 845 9.03 -25.32 -13.87
C VAL A 845 7.81 -24.51 -14.26
N GLU A 846 7.69 -24.18 -15.55
CA GLU A 846 6.59 -23.42 -16.14
C GLU A 846 6.17 -23.98 -17.50
N TRP A 847 4.87 -23.96 -17.81
CA TRP A 847 4.33 -24.28 -19.15
C TRP A 847 2.98 -23.58 -19.41
N PRO A 848 2.56 -23.39 -20.67
CA PRO A 848 1.24 -22.85 -20.99
C PRO A 848 0.13 -23.86 -20.64
N ALA A 849 -0.95 -23.40 -20.00
CA ALA A 849 -2.04 -24.27 -19.55
C ALA A 849 -2.78 -24.95 -20.71
N ASP A 850 -2.84 -24.32 -21.89
CA ASP A 850 -3.47 -24.87 -23.10
C ASP A 850 -2.66 -25.99 -23.77
N LYS A 851 -1.40 -26.20 -23.38
CA LYS A 851 -0.52 -27.24 -23.95
C LYS A 851 -0.49 -28.52 -23.15
N LEU A 852 -0.67 -28.44 -21.83
CA LEU A 852 -0.62 -29.60 -20.94
C LEU A 852 -1.48 -29.32 -19.71
N ALA A 853 -2.60 -30.04 -19.60
CA ALA A 853 -3.47 -30.01 -18.44
C ALA A 853 -2.72 -30.49 -17.19
N TRP A 854 -3.07 -29.98 -16.02
CA TRP A 854 -2.42 -30.33 -14.76
C TRP A 854 -2.56 -31.82 -14.43
N SER A 855 -3.74 -32.38 -14.70
CA SER A 855 -4.03 -33.82 -14.57
C SER A 855 -3.11 -34.68 -15.44
N ASP A 856 -2.80 -34.25 -16.66
CA ASP A 856 -1.88 -34.94 -17.56
C ASP A 856 -0.41 -34.76 -17.14
N PHE A 857 -0.04 -33.59 -16.63
CA PHE A 857 1.27 -33.37 -16.01
C PHE A 857 1.51 -34.37 -14.86
N ARG A 858 0.53 -34.56 -13.98
CA ARG A 858 0.65 -35.53 -12.88
C ARG A 858 0.53 -36.98 -13.35
N GLY A 859 -0.46 -37.28 -14.20
CA GLY A 859 -0.78 -38.65 -14.59
C GLY A 859 0.15 -39.24 -15.64
N LYS A 860 0.51 -38.46 -16.68
CA LYS A 860 1.27 -38.94 -17.85
C LYS A 860 2.74 -38.58 -17.77
N VAL A 861 3.09 -37.37 -17.34
CA VAL A 861 4.50 -36.91 -17.26
C VAL A 861 5.17 -37.45 -16.00
N LEU A 862 4.59 -37.14 -14.83
CA LEU A 862 5.13 -37.62 -13.56
C LEU A 862 4.82 -39.11 -13.34
N GLY A 863 3.55 -39.50 -13.45
CA GLY A 863 3.04 -40.84 -13.16
C GLY A 863 2.34 -40.92 -11.80
N GLY A 864 1.47 -41.92 -11.64
CA GLY A 864 0.79 -42.21 -10.39
C GLY A 864 1.75 -42.43 -9.21
N THR A 865 1.24 -42.28 -7.98
CA THR A 865 2.06 -42.39 -6.75
C THR A 865 2.69 -43.77 -6.61
N ASP A 866 2.00 -44.83 -7.03
CA ASP A 866 2.57 -46.16 -7.17
C ASP A 866 3.29 -46.27 -8.54
N PRO A 867 4.64 -46.29 -8.55
CA PRO A 867 5.38 -46.26 -9.80
C PRO A 867 5.26 -47.57 -10.60
N ALA A 868 4.90 -48.70 -9.96
CA ALA A 868 4.75 -49.99 -10.63
C ALA A 868 3.51 -50.04 -11.54
N THR A 869 2.48 -49.27 -11.21
CA THR A 869 1.23 -49.15 -11.99
C THR A 869 1.13 -47.86 -12.80
N ALA A 870 2.11 -46.95 -12.67
CA ALA A 870 2.19 -45.73 -13.46
C ALA A 870 2.47 -46.02 -14.95
N PRO A 871 2.07 -45.12 -15.88
CA PRO A 871 2.30 -45.32 -17.31
C PRO A 871 3.78 -45.55 -17.63
N GLY A 872 4.09 -46.50 -18.53
CA GLY A 872 5.47 -46.89 -18.86
C GLY A 872 6.39 -45.76 -19.33
N SER A 873 5.81 -44.69 -19.86
CA SER A 873 6.53 -43.49 -20.33
C SER A 873 6.73 -42.42 -19.26
N SER A 874 6.14 -42.58 -18.07
CA SER A 874 6.16 -41.55 -17.02
C SER A 874 7.45 -41.59 -16.21
N LEU A 875 7.82 -40.47 -15.60
CA LEU A 875 9.05 -40.35 -14.80
C LEU A 875 9.14 -41.38 -13.69
N ARG A 876 8.08 -41.53 -12.88
CA ARG A 876 8.04 -42.47 -11.76
C ARG A 876 8.18 -43.92 -12.21
N ASN A 877 7.55 -44.30 -13.32
CA ASN A 877 7.69 -45.65 -13.85
C ASN A 877 9.10 -45.89 -14.40
N ILE A 878 9.67 -44.96 -15.17
CA ILE A 878 11.02 -45.11 -15.71
C ILE A 878 12.05 -45.24 -14.57
N VAL A 879 11.92 -44.42 -13.52
CA VAL A 879 12.78 -44.54 -12.33
C VAL A 879 12.60 -45.89 -11.64
N TYR A 880 11.40 -46.46 -11.63
CA TYR A 880 11.10 -47.79 -11.09
C TYR A 880 11.63 -48.95 -11.93
N SER A 881 11.40 -48.93 -13.23
CA SER A 881 11.76 -50.03 -14.14
C SER A 881 13.25 -50.05 -14.46
N LYS A 882 13.92 -48.89 -14.41
CA LYS A 882 15.36 -48.74 -14.72
C LYS A 882 16.20 -48.37 -13.50
N TRP A 883 15.75 -48.70 -12.29
CA TRP A 883 16.38 -48.26 -11.05
C TRP A 883 17.87 -48.65 -10.95
N GLU A 884 18.25 -49.87 -11.36
CA GLU A 884 19.64 -50.34 -11.39
C GLU A 884 20.48 -49.54 -12.40
N GLU A 885 19.96 -49.33 -13.62
CA GLU A 885 20.64 -48.55 -14.67
C GLU A 885 20.87 -47.09 -14.25
N LEU A 886 19.92 -46.53 -13.49
CA LEU A 886 19.93 -45.18 -12.95
C LEU A 886 20.81 -45.06 -11.68
N GLY A 887 21.24 -46.18 -11.10
CA GLY A 887 22.17 -46.25 -9.97
C GLY A 887 21.51 -46.22 -8.58
N LEU A 888 20.21 -46.45 -8.49
CA LEU A 888 19.50 -46.52 -7.22
C LEU A 888 19.90 -47.78 -6.44
N GLN A 889 19.81 -47.72 -5.11
CA GLN A 889 20.18 -48.83 -4.22
C GLN A 889 19.07 -49.85 -3.99
N ALA A 890 17.82 -49.45 -4.24
CA ALA A 890 16.64 -50.28 -4.13
C ALA A 890 15.62 -49.87 -5.20
N GLN A 891 14.77 -50.81 -5.57
CA GLN A 891 13.66 -50.53 -6.45
C GLN A 891 12.67 -49.55 -5.77
N PRO A 892 12.26 -48.46 -6.43
CA PRO A 892 11.24 -47.53 -5.95
C PRO A 892 9.92 -48.20 -5.52
N ASP A 893 9.23 -47.60 -4.56
CA ASP A 893 7.90 -48.04 -4.12
C ASP A 893 6.93 -46.83 -4.01
N THR A 894 5.74 -47.02 -3.44
CA THR A 894 4.76 -45.94 -3.30
C THR A 894 5.25 -44.77 -2.42
N GLY A 895 6.10 -45.04 -1.43
CA GLY A 895 6.68 -44.01 -0.54
C GLY A 895 7.90 -43.35 -1.17
N ASP A 896 8.80 -44.15 -1.73
CA ASP A 896 10.03 -43.76 -2.41
C ASP A 896 9.90 -43.89 -3.93
N ASN A 897 8.96 -43.15 -4.51
CA ASN A 897 8.63 -43.19 -5.94
C ASN A 897 9.50 -42.31 -6.85
N GLY A 898 10.71 -41.96 -6.43
CA GLY A 898 11.65 -41.14 -7.22
C GLY A 898 11.38 -39.63 -7.25
N VAL A 899 10.22 -39.18 -7.75
CA VAL A 899 9.96 -37.75 -8.06
C VAL A 899 8.61 -37.27 -7.50
N HIS A 900 8.60 -36.04 -6.97
CA HIS A 900 7.42 -35.32 -6.48
C HIS A 900 7.06 -34.13 -7.39
N ALA A 901 5.76 -33.82 -7.50
CA ALA A 901 5.26 -32.55 -8.01
C ALA A 901 3.92 -32.19 -7.35
N SER A 902 3.61 -30.89 -7.31
CA SER A 902 2.41 -30.32 -6.70
C SER A 902 1.10 -30.82 -7.34
N ALA A 903 0.02 -30.97 -6.56
CA ALA A 903 -1.25 -31.54 -7.02
C ALA A 903 -2.17 -30.54 -7.76
N SER A 904 -1.94 -29.24 -7.57
CA SER A 904 -2.68 -28.17 -8.25
C SER A 904 -1.84 -26.89 -8.35
N PRO A 905 -2.23 -25.91 -9.18
CA PRO A 905 -1.65 -24.57 -9.21
C PRO A 905 -1.58 -23.87 -7.83
N PHE A 906 -2.59 -24.08 -6.98
CA PHE A 906 -2.63 -23.46 -5.65
C PHE A 906 -1.61 -24.10 -4.71
N GLU A 907 -1.57 -25.44 -4.66
CA GLU A 907 -0.56 -26.15 -3.88
C GLU A 907 0.84 -25.86 -4.40
N ALA A 908 1.02 -25.71 -5.72
CA ALA A 908 2.29 -25.31 -6.30
C ALA A 908 2.76 -23.94 -5.82
N LEU A 909 1.86 -22.96 -5.69
CA LEU A 909 2.17 -21.68 -5.06
C LEU A 909 2.59 -21.87 -3.60
N ALA A 910 1.85 -22.67 -2.83
CA ALA A 910 2.17 -22.97 -1.43
C ALA A 910 3.55 -23.61 -1.28
N GLU A 911 3.88 -24.58 -2.14
CA GLU A 911 5.17 -25.26 -2.18
C GLU A 911 6.30 -24.31 -2.60
N ARG A 912 6.12 -23.46 -3.62
CA ARG A 912 7.13 -22.44 -3.97
C ARG A 912 7.36 -21.45 -2.82
N CYS A 913 6.30 -21.05 -2.10
CA CYS A 913 6.43 -20.20 -0.92
C CYS A 913 7.22 -20.91 0.20
N ASN A 914 6.94 -22.19 0.44
CA ASN A 914 7.62 -22.99 1.46
C ASN A 914 9.09 -23.25 1.09
N TRP A 915 9.33 -23.91 -0.04
CA TRP A 915 10.63 -24.41 -0.46
C TRP A 915 11.57 -23.32 -1.02
N LEU A 916 11.03 -22.36 -1.76
CA LEU A 916 11.81 -21.34 -2.49
C LEU A 916 11.68 -19.93 -1.90
N ARG A 917 10.84 -19.73 -0.86
CA ARG A 917 10.51 -18.41 -0.31
C ARG A 917 9.95 -17.45 -1.35
N ALA A 918 9.19 -17.98 -2.32
CA ALA A 918 8.47 -17.18 -3.29
C ALA A 918 7.48 -16.22 -2.60
N SER A 919 7.28 -15.03 -3.18
CA SER A 919 6.35 -14.03 -2.65
C SER A 919 5.01 -14.12 -3.38
N ILE A 920 3.91 -14.30 -2.64
CA ILE A 920 2.54 -14.32 -3.20
C ILE A 920 2.27 -13.09 -4.08
N GLY A 921 2.73 -11.90 -3.68
CA GLY A 921 2.51 -10.67 -4.44
C GLY A 921 3.36 -10.52 -5.70
N ARG A 922 4.36 -11.37 -5.92
CA ARG A 922 5.25 -11.36 -7.10
C ARG A 922 5.08 -12.60 -7.99
N ASP A 923 4.57 -13.68 -7.42
CA ASP A 923 4.21 -14.88 -8.16
C ASP A 923 2.99 -14.60 -9.05
N PHE A 924 3.02 -15.02 -10.31
CA PHE A 924 1.95 -14.70 -11.27
C PHE A 924 0.60 -15.33 -10.86
N PHE A 925 0.61 -16.52 -10.27
CA PHE A 925 -0.61 -17.19 -9.81
C PHE A 925 -1.07 -16.56 -8.49
N GLY A 926 -0.12 -16.20 -7.62
CA GLY A 926 -0.40 -15.41 -6.42
C GLY A 926 -1.05 -14.05 -6.73
N GLN A 927 -0.57 -13.35 -7.76
CA GLN A 927 -1.19 -12.10 -8.26
C GLN A 927 -2.60 -12.33 -8.80
N ALA A 928 -2.85 -13.43 -9.52
CA ALA A 928 -4.17 -13.79 -10.01
C ALA A 928 -5.16 -14.11 -8.87
N LEU A 929 -4.72 -14.75 -7.78
CA LEU A 929 -5.53 -14.95 -6.59
C LEU A 929 -5.90 -13.62 -5.92
N LEU A 930 -4.94 -12.70 -5.79
CA LEU A 930 -5.19 -11.36 -5.22
C LEU A 930 -6.16 -10.54 -6.10
N ALA A 931 -5.97 -10.58 -7.42
CA ALA A 931 -6.85 -9.96 -8.41
C ALA A 931 -8.25 -10.62 -8.47
N SER A 932 -8.40 -11.82 -7.90
CA SER A 932 -9.69 -12.51 -7.72
C SER A 932 -10.37 -12.17 -6.38
N ASP A 933 -9.93 -11.10 -5.71
CA ASP A 933 -10.38 -10.64 -4.38
C ASP A 933 -10.14 -11.66 -3.25
N ILE A 934 -9.15 -12.56 -3.37
CA ILE A 934 -8.75 -13.46 -2.28
C ILE A 934 -7.69 -12.75 -1.42
N PRO A 935 -7.96 -12.45 -0.13
CA PRO A 935 -6.98 -11.76 0.71
C PRO A 935 -5.69 -12.56 0.91
N ILE A 936 -4.54 -11.89 0.98
CA ILE A 936 -3.24 -12.54 1.21
C ILE A 936 -3.23 -13.42 2.48
N LYS A 937 -3.94 -13.00 3.52
CA LYS A 937 -4.11 -13.79 4.75
C LYS A 937 -4.81 -15.11 4.46
N THR A 938 -5.92 -15.07 3.70
CA THR A 938 -6.66 -16.25 3.28
C THR A 938 -5.77 -17.19 2.48
N ILE A 939 -5.00 -16.68 1.51
CA ILE A 939 -4.07 -17.50 0.70
C ILE A 939 -3.05 -18.22 1.60
N ARG A 940 -2.50 -17.53 2.61
CA ARG A 940 -1.55 -18.12 3.57
C ARG A 940 -2.19 -19.20 4.45
N ASP A 941 -3.37 -18.92 5.01
CA ASP A 941 -4.10 -19.87 5.84
C ASP A 941 -4.48 -21.13 5.02
N TRP A 942 -4.88 -20.92 3.77
CA TRP A 942 -5.25 -21.96 2.81
C TRP A 942 -4.05 -22.78 2.30
N SER A 943 -2.83 -22.23 2.34
CA SER A 943 -1.60 -22.95 2.00
C SER A 943 -1.25 -24.05 3.00
N GLN A 944 -1.96 -24.15 4.13
CA GLN A 944 -1.82 -25.21 5.13
C GLN A 944 -2.83 -26.35 4.95
N ASP A 945 -3.54 -26.37 3.82
CA ASP A 945 -4.62 -27.30 3.52
C ASP A 945 -5.69 -27.41 4.62
N PRO A 946 -6.38 -26.31 4.97
CA PRO A 946 -7.43 -26.35 5.98
C PRO A 946 -8.66 -27.07 5.45
N SER A 947 -9.48 -27.55 6.39
CA SER A 947 -10.82 -28.02 6.04
C SER A 947 -11.77 -26.84 5.85
N VAL A 948 -12.37 -26.73 4.67
CA VAL A 948 -13.29 -25.64 4.28
C VAL A 948 -14.70 -26.18 4.03
N GLU A 949 -15.72 -25.37 4.29
CA GLU A 949 -17.11 -25.72 3.98
C GLU A 949 -17.39 -25.45 2.51
N PHE A 950 -17.78 -26.47 1.74
CA PHE A 950 -18.14 -26.32 0.34
C PHE A 950 -19.04 -27.46 -0.15
N GLU A 951 -20.07 -27.14 -0.94
CA GLU A 951 -21.02 -28.13 -1.49
C GLU A 951 -21.64 -29.08 -0.44
N GLY A 952 -21.99 -28.55 0.73
CA GLY A 952 -22.71 -29.29 1.77
C GLY A 952 -21.84 -30.18 2.68
N GLY A 953 -20.52 -29.95 2.71
CA GLY A 953 -19.68 -30.56 3.75
C GLY A 953 -18.27 -29.98 3.84
N LYS A 954 -17.56 -30.41 4.90
CA LYS A 954 -16.17 -30.06 5.15
C LYS A 954 -15.21 -30.98 4.41
N LYS A 955 -14.34 -30.42 3.57
CA LYS A 955 -13.32 -31.16 2.80
C LYS A 955 -11.98 -30.43 2.87
N SER A 956 -10.88 -31.13 2.57
CA SER A 956 -9.56 -30.51 2.39
C SER A 956 -9.62 -29.55 1.20
N LEU A 957 -8.93 -28.42 1.33
CA LEU A 957 -8.87 -27.44 0.25
C LEU A 957 -8.06 -27.99 -0.93
N PHE A 958 -6.94 -28.65 -0.66
CA PHE A 958 -6.10 -29.22 -1.70
C PHE A 958 -6.82 -30.34 -2.44
N ASP A 959 -7.58 -31.20 -1.74
CA ASP A 959 -8.45 -32.21 -2.36
C ASP A 959 -9.51 -31.58 -3.28
N LEU A 960 -10.06 -30.42 -2.89
CA LEU A 960 -11.04 -29.71 -3.72
C LEU A 960 -10.42 -29.11 -4.98
N LEU A 961 -9.13 -28.85 -5.00
CA LEU A 961 -8.41 -28.18 -6.09
C LEU A 961 -7.53 -29.13 -6.90
N GLU A 962 -7.43 -30.39 -6.49
CA GLU A 962 -6.58 -31.41 -7.11
C GLU A 962 -6.91 -31.58 -8.60
N ASP A 963 -5.86 -31.69 -9.42
CA ASP A 963 -5.92 -31.93 -10.87
C ASP A 963 -6.62 -30.86 -11.71
N LEU A 964 -7.04 -29.76 -11.10
CA LEU A 964 -7.64 -28.62 -11.78
C LEU A 964 -6.58 -27.71 -12.41
N ASP A 965 -6.92 -27.15 -13.57
CA ASP A 965 -6.08 -26.14 -14.23
C ASP A 965 -6.21 -24.77 -13.55
N GLY A 966 -5.25 -23.87 -13.81
CA GLY A 966 -5.16 -22.57 -13.15
C GLY A 966 -6.46 -21.76 -13.19
N THR A 967 -7.15 -21.76 -14.34
CA THR A 967 -8.43 -21.05 -14.52
C THR A 967 -9.55 -21.67 -13.66
N GLU A 968 -9.61 -22.99 -13.57
CA GLU A 968 -10.62 -23.71 -12.78
C GLU A 968 -10.38 -23.51 -11.28
N VAL A 969 -9.11 -23.55 -10.86
CA VAL A 969 -8.71 -23.22 -9.49
C VAL A 969 -9.16 -21.81 -9.11
N LEU A 970 -8.84 -20.79 -9.92
CA LEU A 970 -9.21 -19.39 -9.65
C LEU A 970 -10.74 -19.20 -9.53
N LYS A 971 -11.52 -19.94 -10.33
CA LYS A 971 -12.98 -19.94 -10.22
C LYS A 971 -13.46 -20.60 -8.92
N LYS A 972 -12.90 -21.77 -8.59
CA LYS A 972 -13.33 -22.58 -7.44
C LYS A 972 -12.95 -21.95 -6.11
N VAL A 973 -11.74 -21.39 -5.99
CA VAL A 973 -11.30 -20.66 -4.78
C VAL A 973 -12.17 -19.44 -4.49
N LYS A 974 -12.65 -18.73 -5.53
CA LYS A 974 -13.60 -17.62 -5.36
C LYS A 974 -14.95 -18.09 -4.83
N ALA A 975 -15.47 -19.21 -5.33
CA ALA A 975 -16.70 -19.82 -4.82
C ALA A 975 -16.56 -20.32 -3.38
N ILE A 976 -15.42 -20.95 -3.05
CA ILE A 976 -15.11 -21.39 -1.68
C ILE A 976 -15.02 -20.19 -0.74
N ALA A 977 -14.34 -19.11 -1.15
CA ALA A 977 -14.23 -17.89 -0.34
C ALA A 977 -15.61 -17.30 -0.02
N ALA A 978 -16.50 -17.21 -1.02
CA ALA A 978 -17.86 -16.72 -0.82
C ALA A 978 -18.69 -17.61 0.13
N ALA A 979 -18.44 -18.92 0.16
CA ALA A 979 -19.13 -19.86 1.06
C ALA A 979 -18.61 -19.84 2.52
N ASN A 980 -17.44 -19.25 2.76
CA ASN A 980 -16.77 -19.22 4.06
C ASN A 980 -16.54 -17.78 4.60
N GLN A 981 -17.16 -16.78 3.97
CA GLN A 981 -17.31 -15.40 4.47
C GLN A 981 -18.50 -15.33 5.41
#